data_AF-A0A961AGP8-F1
#
_entry.id   AF-A0A961AGP8-F1
#
_cell.length_a   1.000
_cell.length_b   1.000
_cell.length_c   1.000
_cell.angle_alpha   90.00
_cell.angle_beta   90.00
_cell.angle_gamma   90.00
#
_symmetry.space_group_name_H-M   'P 1'
#
loop_
_entity.id
_entity.type
_entity.pdbx_description
1 polymer ?
#
loop_
_entity_poly.entity_id
_entity_poly.type
_entity_poly.pdbx_seq_one_letter_code
_entity_poly.pdbx_strand_id
1 'polypeptide(L)'
;MRSLPLLALLSISPLTHAAEVPHILPPPPVADLSSDVQATLKTRLDQLEADFATVRDHARSADAHILLKAVRYALEFHEWYDKKPEDGLKKANLLLDEAATRIAALRKNETPWMQGAGWKVLGYYSQVDGSPQPYAVEVPEGLAWGENHEPVPMWIWLHGRGDTATDLHFIAGKLKSSKPGQFQPAGTIVVHPFGRYCNGYKSAGETDVLEARDDAAQRFHADENRIALCGFSMGGAGAWHLGAHFADQWACVHPGAGFVDVKRYQKLTPEQFPTAYEQTLWGVYDVPDYARNFLNVPLIVYSGEEDKQRDAAEYMSEILDGQGMKMTHFIGPGMGHKYHPEVIREVQSAIEKAVAKGRNPVPEKVTLQFRSERYGALFWVRVLQCEVPFADTRVDAVQSTETASGQRVLTVTTRNVIRFQVDSRALQSGKTTGLRGWKVRIDGQDVEPSPEDTFSRKDGRWRVSAEPTLQAGFPKAGGTCMEDPFRSRFVIVLPERDGSNPQVDAWVKTESAHFIQRWRSLMRGDPLITTVKELQEGGGPHPSDARQATLVLWGTPETNPLIADLFEPDSSPFMTSQQAFPASWDAQQITIAHRDFKADTHVLCASFPRATTHPDSGIKGLFPEWGRIVLNTGLTFREAHDRTNSLQNPKLPDWAVLDITQPSDGESAGKVEAADFFDAHWQVP
;
A
#
# COMPACT_ATOMS: atom_id res chain seq x y z
N MET A 1 2.90 -37.85 0.04
CA MET A 1 3.58 -37.75 -1.27
C MET A 1 2.62 -37.10 -2.26
N ARG A 2 2.66 -35.77 -2.36
CA ARG A 2 2.02 -34.99 -3.42
C ARG A 2 3.17 -34.22 -4.08
N SER A 3 3.42 -34.53 -5.34
CA SER A 3 4.45 -33.92 -6.17
C SER A 3 4.13 -32.45 -6.40
N LEU A 4 4.94 -31.53 -5.86
CA LEU A 4 4.98 -30.15 -6.35
C LEU A 4 5.41 -30.18 -7.82
N PRO A 5 4.78 -29.42 -8.73
CA PRO A 5 5.27 -29.31 -10.08
C PRO A 5 6.61 -28.55 -10.04
N LEU A 6 7.63 -29.16 -10.62
CA LEU A 6 8.92 -28.57 -10.87
C LEU A 6 8.71 -27.39 -11.83
N LEU A 7 8.74 -26.15 -11.33
CA LEU A 7 8.78 -24.97 -12.19
C LEU A 7 10.08 -25.06 -13.01
N ALA A 8 9.94 -25.25 -14.32
CA ALA A 8 11.06 -25.21 -15.24
C ALA A 8 11.66 -23.80 -15.23
N LEU A 9 12.96 -23.72 -14.93
CA LEU A 9 13.79 -22.54 -15.17
C LEU A 9 13.78 -22.24 -16.66
N LEU A 10 12.92 -21.30 -17.08
CA LEU A 10 12.95 -20.73 -18.42
C LEU A 10 14.17 -19.81 -18.51
N SER A 11 15.24 -20.31 -19.14
CA SER A 11 16.36 -19.49 -19.59
C SER A 11 15.88 -18.57 -20.72
N ILE A 12 15.73 -17.28 -20.42
CA ILE A 12 15.38 -16.25 -21.41
C ILE A 12 16.66 -15.89 -22.19
N SER A 13 16.67 -16.17 -23.49
CA SER A 13 17.66 -15.60 -24.42
C SER A 13 17.41 -14.10 -24.60
N PRO A 14 18.45 -13.25 -24.75
CA PRO A 14 18.28 -11.80 -24.77
C PRO A 14 17.64 -11.36 -26.10
N LEU A 15 16.39 -10.91 -26.03
CA LEU A 15 15.72 -10.22 -27.13
C LEU A 15 16.16 -8.74 -27.13
N THR A 16 16.90 -8.38 -28.19
CA THR A 16 16.98 -7.08 -28.87
C THR A 16 16.83 -5.78 -28.04
N HIS A 17 17.97 -5.13 -27.77
CA HIS A 17 18.21 -3.70 -27.53
C HIS A 17 16.98 -2.81 -27.20
N ALA A 18 16.43 -2.97 -26.00
CA ALA A 18 15.88 -1.84 -25.27
C ALA A 18 17.04 -0.93 -24.84
N ALA A 19 16.83 0.39 -24.78
CA ALA A 19 17.81 1.30 -24.20
C ALA A 19 18.20 0.80 -22.80
N GLU A 20 19.51 0.71 -22.49
CA GLU A 20 19.96 0.27 -21.17
C GLU A 20 19.30 1.13 -20.09
N VAL A 21 18.45 0.51 -19.26
CA VAL A 21 17.90 1.18 -18.09
C VAL A 21 19.01 1.25 -17.04
N PRO A 22 19.54 2.44 -16.72
CA PRO A 22 20.80 2.57 -15.99
C PRO A 22 20.69 2.20 -14.50
N HIS A 23 19.47 2.11 -13.98
CA HIS A 23 19.22 1.82 -12.57
C HIS A 23 17.97 0.95 -12.43
N ILE A 24 18.14 -0.25 -11.90
CA ILE A 24 17.08 -1.22 -11.66
C ILE A 24 17.11 -1.67 -10.19
N LEU A 25 15.94 -1.95 -9.62
CA LEU A 25 15.79 -2.47 -8.27
C LEU A 25 15.25 -3.90 -8.29
N PRO A 26 15.86 -4.84 -7.55
CA PRO A 26 17.16 -4.73 -6.89
C PRO A 26 18.32 -4.55 -7.90
N PRO A 27 19.41 -3.87 -7.52
CA PRO A 27 20.57 -3.70 -8.38
C PRO A 27 21.28 -5.04 -8.59
N PRO A 28 22.13 -5.15 -9.64
CA PRO A 28 22.97 -6.32 -9.83
C PRO A 28 23.93 -6.55 -8.64
N PRO A 29 24.40 -7.79 -8.41
CA PRO A 29 25.36 -8.10 -7.35
C PRO A 29 26.66 -7.31 -7.52
N VAL A 30 27.29 -6.97 -6.40
CA VAL A 30 28.66 -6.43 -6.39
C VAL A 30 29.67 -7.54 -6.67
N ALA A 31 29.48 -8.70 -6.03
CA ALA A 31 30.27 -9.90 -6.26
C ALA A 31 29.42 -11.13 -5.90
N ASP A 32 29.06 -11.91 -6.92
CA ASP A 32 28.25 -13.11 -6.75
C ASP A 32 29.02 -14.22 -6.01
N LEU A 33 28.29 -15.08 -5.31
CA LEU A 33 28.83 -16.32 -4.75
C LEU A 33 29.11 -17.32 -5.88
N SER A 34 30.11 -18.19 -5.70
CA SER A 34 30.35 -19.26 -6.67
C SER A 34 29.16 -20.24 -6.72
N SER A 35 28.98 -20.90 -7.87
CA SER A 35 27.91 -21.88 -8.07
C SER A 35 27.88 -22.98 -7.01
N ASP A 36 29.06 -23.47 -6.58
CA ASP A 36 29.17 -24.52 -5.58
C ASP A 36 28.70 -24.05 -4.19
N VAL A 37 29.01 -22.80 -3.84
CA VAL A 37 28.57 -22.18 -2.59
C VAL A 37 27.06 -21.94 -2.62
N GLN A 38 26.52 -21.43 -3.73
CA GLN A 38 25.08 -21.25 -3.89
C GLN A 38 24.32 -22.59 -3.83
N ALA A 39 24.84 -23.64 -4.48
CA ALA A 39 24.27 -24.98 -4.41
C ALA A 39 24.24 -25.52 -2.97
N THR A 40 25.32 -25.29 -2.21
CA THR A 40 25.39 -25.68 -0.79
C THR A 40 24.34 -24.94 0.05
N LEU A 41 24.19 -23.61 -0.14
CA LEU A 41 23.15 -22.83 0.52
C LEU A 41 21.75 -23.31 0.15
N LYS A 42 21.51 -23.61 -1.13
CA LYS A 42 20.23 -24.12 -1.62
C LYS A 42 19.87 -25.46 -0.99
N THR A 43 20.80 -26.41 -0.92
CA THR A 43 20.58 -27.70 -0.23
C THR A 43 20.20 -27.48 1.23
N ARG A 44 20.89 -26.57 1.92
CA ARG A 44 20.60 -26.26 3.33
C ARG A 44 19.23 -25.59 3.51
N LEU A 45 18.89 -24.66 2.62
CA LEU A 45 17.58 -24.01 2.59
C LEU A 45 16.46 -25.03 2.36
N ASP A 46 16.60 -25.93 1.38
CA ASP A 46 15.60 -26.95 1.07
C ASP A 46 15.33 -27.89 2.27
N GLN A 47 16.39 -28.27 3.00
CA GLN A 47 16.25 -29.05 4.21
C GLN A 47 15.46 -28.29 5.29
N LEU A 48 15.76 -27.00 5.49
CA LEU A 48 15.06 -26.18 6.49
C LEU A 48 13.62 -25.85 6.10
N GLU A 49 13.31 -25.71 4.81
CA GLU A 49 11.93 -25.60 4.31
C GLU A 49 11.13 -26.86 4.61
N ALA A 50 11.73 -28.05 4.41
CA ALA A 50 11.09 -29.31 4.78
C ALA A 50 10.86 -29.42 6.29
N ASP A 51 11.80 -28.95 7.10
CA ASP A 51 11.65 -28.86 8.55
C ASP A 51 10.57 -27.85 8.96
N PHE A 52 10.52 -26.70 8.31
CA PHE A 52 9.55 -25.63 8.54
C PHE A 52 8.11 -26.09 8.27
N ALA A 53 7.89 -26.96 7.29
CA ALA A 53 6.57 -27.53 6.99
C ALA A 53 5.91 -28.19 8.23
N THR A 54 6.71 -28.69 9.19
CA THR A 54 6.20 -29.29 10.44
C THR A 54 5.66 -28.28 11.45
N VAL A 55 5.97 -26.99 11.29
CA VAL A 55 5.56 -25.89 12.18
C VAL A 55 4.80 -24.79 11.45
N ARG A 56 4.45 -24.98 10.17
CA ARG A 56 3.82 -23.97 9.32
C ARG A 56 2.54 -23.39 9.92
N ASP A 57 1.74 -24.23 10.59
CA ASP A 57 0.45 -23.85 11.18
C ASP A 57 0.58 -23.25 12.59
N HIS A 58 1.80 -23.13 13.13
CA HIS A 58 2.01 -22.42 14.38
C HIS A 58 1.68 -20.93 14.20
N ALA A 59 1.02 -20.30 15.18
CA ALA A 59 0.63 -18.88 15.16
C ALA A 59 1.80 -17.86 15.02
N ARG A 60 3.04 -18.34 15.02
CA ARG A 60 4.29 -17.55 14.96
C ARG A 60 5.26 -18.10 13.91
N SER A 61 4.77 -18.97 13.01
CA SER A 61 5.59 -19.59 11.98
C SER A 61 6.23 -18.55 11.04
N ALA A 62 5.57 -17.42 10.81
CA ALA A 62 6.11 -16.30 10.04
C ALA A 62 7.48 -15.81 10.57
N ASP A 63 7.72 -15.87 11.89
CA ASP A 63 8.99 -15.45 12.50
C ASP A 63 10.17 -16.31 12.02
N ALA A 64 9.94 -17.59 11.67
CA ALA A 64 10.96 -18.43 11.05
C ALA A 64 10.97 -18.30 9.52
N HIS A 65 9.79 -18.18 8.91
CA HIS A 65 9.63 -18.20 7.47
C HIS A 65 10.27 -17.00 6.77
N ILE A 66 10.27 -15.81 7.38
CA ILE A 66 10.95 -14.62 6.83
C ILE A 66 12.46 -14.86 6.61
N LEU A 67 13.09 -15.71 7.43
CA LEU A 67 14.52 -16.00 7.36
C LEU A 67 14.82 -16.90 6.15
N LEU A 68 13.97 -17.90 5.93
CA LEU A 68 14.08 -18.81 4.78
C LEU A 68 13.81 -18.06 3.48
N LYS A 69 12.72 -17.28 3.42
CA LYS A 69 12.38 -16.44 2.28
C LYS A 69 13.54 -15.49 1.91
N ALA A 70 14.14 -14.84 2.90
CA ALA A 70 15.23 -13.90 2.65
C ALA A 70 16.45 -14.55 1.98
N VAL A 71 16.80 -15.77 2.39
CA VAL A 71 17.90 -16.53 1.75
C VAL A 71 17.48 -17.05 0.37
N ARG A 72 16.23 -17.50 0.21
CA ARG A 72 15.67 -17.88 -1.09
C ARG A 72 15.77 -16.73 -2.09
N TYR A 73 15.31 -15.54 -1.72
CA TYR A 73 15.35 -14.37 -2.59
C TYR A 73 16.77 -13.90 -2.89
N ALA A 74 17.70 -14.00 -1.93
CA ALA A 74 19.10 -13.70 -2.21
C ALA A 74 19.72 -14.62 -3.27
N LEU A 75 19.35 -15.92 -3.27
CA LEU A 75 19.76 -16.89 -4.29
C LEU A 75 19.04 -16.63 -5.63
N GLU A 76 17.74 -16.37 -5.62
CA GLU A 76 16.93 -16.19 -6.83
C GLU A 76 17.23 -14.88 -7.58
N PHE A 77 17.51 -13.79 -6.85
CA PHE A 77 17.71 -12.46 -7.40
C PHE A 77 19.16 -11.98 -7.35
N HIS A 78 20.10 -12.88 -7.02
CA HIS A 78 21.54 -12.57 -6.95
C HIS A 78 21.85 -11.36 -6.06
N GLU A 79 21.31 -11.35 -4.85
CA GLU A 79 21.37 -10.19 -3.94
C GLU A 79 22.65 -10.20 -3.09
N TRP A 80 23.81 -10.18 -3.74
CA TRP A 80 25.12 -10.24 -3.09
C TRP A 80 25.84 -8.90 -3.23
N TYR A 81 25.58 -8.00 -2.29
CA TYR A 81 26.02 -6.60 -2.35
C TYR A 81 27.27 -6.27 -1.53
N ASP A 82 27.74 -7.23 -0.72
CA ASP A 82 29.00 -7.05 0.00
C ASP A 82 30.19 -7.09 -0.95
N LYS A 83 31.20 -6.25 -0.67
CA LYS A 83 32.47 -6.25 -1.42
C LYS A 83 33.20 -7.59 -1.35
N LYS A 84 32.98 -8.34 -0.27
CA LYS A 84 33.57 -9.64 -0.01
C LYS A 84 32.44 -10.69 -0.06
N PRO A 85 32.43 -11.62 -1.03
CA PRO A 85 31.43 -12.67 -1.12
C PRO A 85 31.22 -13.42 0.21
N GLU A 86 32.28 -13.59 1.00
CA GLU A 86 32.23 -14.26 2.30
C GLU A 86 31.32 -13.54 3.30
N ASP A 87 31.16 -12.22 3.21
CA ASP A 87 30.31 -11.47 4.12
C ASP A 87 28.82 -11.64 3.76
N GLY A 88 28.50 -11.82 2.47
CA GLY A 88 27.17 -12.23 2.01
C GLY A 88 26.84 -13.66 2.47
N LEU A 89 27.78 -14.59 2.31
CA LEU A 89 27.66 -15.96 2.80
C LEU A 89 27.46 -16.03 4.32
N LYS A 90 28.17 -15.19 5.10
CA LYS A 90 27.96 -15.08 6.56
C LYS A 90 26.56 -14.58 6.92
N LYS A 91 25.97 -13.68 6.13
CA LYS A 91 24.59 -13.24 6.36
C LYS A 91 23.61 -14.38 6.08
N ALA A 92 23.76 -15.06 4.95
CA ALA A 92 22.89 -16.18 4.58
C ALA A 92 22.93 -17.29 5.64
N ASN A 93 24.13 -17.70 6.07
CA ASN A 93 24.27 -18.71 7.12
C ASN A 93 23.70 -18.25 8.47
N LEU A 94 23.89 -16.99 8.87
CA LEU A 94 23.26 -16.45 10.08
C LEU A 94 21.73 -16.62 10.05
N LEU A 95 21.09 -16.29 8.93
CA LEU A 95 19.64 -16.41 8.80
C LEU A 95 19.19 -17.88 8.82
N LEU A 96 19.93 -18.79 8.17
CA LEU A 96 19.62 -20.23 8.20
C LEU A 96 19.85 -20.84 9.60
N ASP A 97 20.86 -20.38 10.34
CA ASP A 97 21.12 -20.79 11.74
C ASP A 97 19.98 -20.33 12.65
N GLU A 98 19.55 -19.07 12.52
CA GLU A 98 18.42 -18.52 13.27
C GLU A 98 17.11 -19.25 12.88
N ALA A 99 16.88 -19.54 11.59
CA ALA A 99 15.70 -20.25 11.14
C ALA A 99 15.62 -21.65 11.76
N ALA A 100 16.73 -22.39 11.76
CA ALA A 100 16.81 -23.71 12.40
C ALA A 100 16.48 -23.63 13.90
N THR A 101 17.00 -22.61 14.59
CA THR A 101 16.74 -22.36 16.01
C THR A 101 15.26 -22.07 16.27
N ARG A 102 14.65 -21.20 15.45
CA ARG A 102 13.22 -20.87 15.58
C ARG A 102 12.33 -22.07 15.28
N ILE A 103 12.59 -22.82 14.22
CA ILE A 103 11.84 -24.04 13.90
C ILE A 103 11.89 -25.04 15.05
N ALA A 104 13.08 -25.27 15.64
CA ALA A 104 13.24 -26.18 16.76
C ALA A 104 12.46 -25.72 18.02
N ALA A 105 12.40 -24.43 18.29
CA ALA A 105 11.62 -23.86 19.39
C ALA A 105 10.11 -23.90 19.12
N LEU A 106 9.66 -23.60 17.89
CA LEU A 106 8.25 -23.68 17.50
C LEU A 106 7.70 -25.11 17.62
N ARG A 107 8.52 -26.15 17.37
CA ARG A 107 8.14 -27.56 17.64
C ARG A 107 7.82 -27.82 19.11
N LYS A 108 8.33 -26.99 20.02
CA LYS A 108 8.08 -27.03 21.46
C LYS A 108 7.06 -25.99 21.92
N ASN A 109 6.46 -25.23 20.99
CA ASN A 109 5.58 -24.10 21.26
C ASN A 109 6.26 -22.99 22.08
N GLU A 110 7.55 -22.74 21.81
CA GLU A 110 8.37 -21.73 22.48
C GLU A 110 8.77 -20.61 21.50
N THR A 111 8.87 -19.37 22.00
CA THR A 111 9.30 -18.18 21.23
C THR A 111 10.41 -17.40 21.95
N PRO A 112 11.59 -18.01 22.21
CA PRO A 112 12.65 -17.39 23.02
C PRO A 112 13.15 -16.04 22.46
N TRP A 113 13.07 -15.82 21.15
CA TRP A 113 13.46 -14.54 20.53
C TRP A 113 12.59 -13.36 20.99
N MET A 114 11.38 -13.61 21.53
CA MET A 114 10.51 -12.56 22.08
C MET A 114 10.94 -12.09 23.47
N GLN A 115 11.87 -12.75 24.15
CA GLN A 115 12.23 -12.45 25.53
C GLN A 115 13.29 -11.34 25.63
N GLY A 116 13.22 -10.53 26.69
CA GLY A 116 14.24 -9.52 27.03
C GLY A 116 14.27 -8.29 26.11
N ALA A 117 15.08 -7.31 26.47
CA ALA A 117 15.27 -6.07 25.71
C ALA A 117 16.04 -6.28 24.39
N GLY A 118 16.21 -5.20 23.63
CA GLY A 118 16.99 -5.14 22.39
C GLY A 118 16.19 -5.44 21.13
N TRP A 119 16.91 -5.71 20.05
CA TRP A 119 16.34 -5.96 18.73
C TRP A 119 15.58 -7.29 18.68
N LYS A 120 14.36 -7.22 18.16
CA LYS A 120 13.51 -8.36 17.80
C LYS A 120 13.29 -8.31 16.30
N VAL A 121 13.66 -9.35 15.56
CA VAL A 121 13.28 -9.47 14.14
C VAL A 121 12.13 -10.44 14.05
N LEU A 122 10.99 -9.97 13.57
CA LEU A 122 9.70 -10.66 13.61
C LEU A 122 9.10 -10.72 12.21
N GLY A 123 8.18 -11.66 12.00
CA GLY A 123 7.46 -11.83 10.75
C GLY A 123 5.96 -11.96 10.94
N TYR A 124 5.20 -11.53 9.94
CA TYR A 124 3.78 -11.80 9.78
C TYR A 124 3.51 -12.26 8.34
N TYR A 125 2.33 -12.84 8.09
CA TYR A 125 1.87 -13.15 6.74
C TYR A 125 1.01 -11.99 6.24
N SER A 126 1.43 -11.36 5.15
CA SER A 126 0.69 -10.25 4.58
C SER A 126 -0.62 -10.73 3.95
N GLN A 127 -1.68 -9.96 4.14
CA GLN A 127 -2.99 -10.22 3.55
C GLN A 127 -3.01 -9.96 2.04
N VAL A 128 -2.08 -9.17 1.51
CA VAL A 128 -1.97 -8.82 0.08
C VAL A 128 -1.71 -10.06 -0.78
N ASP A 129 -0.71 -10.85 -0.41
CA ASP A 129 -0.19 -11.96 -1.23
C ASP A 129 0.09 -13.24 -0.43
N GLY A 130 -0.10 -13.23 0.89
CA GLY A 130 0.14 -14.39 1.76
C GLY A 130 1.62 -14.66 2.05
N SER A 131 2.53 -13.82 1.56
CA SER A 131 3.97 -14.01 1.78
C SER A 131 4.40 -13.54 3.18
N PRO A 132 5.44 -14.16 3.78
CA PRO A 132 5.97 -13.71 5.06
C PRO A 132 6.75 -12.38 4.87
N GLN A 133 6.41 -11.36 5.65
CA GLN A 133 7.06 -10.04 5.62
C GLN A 133 7.79 -9.75 6.93
N PRO A 134 9.04 -9.27 6.88
CA PRO A 134 9.81 -8.97 8.07
C PRO A 134 9.55 -7.57 8.59
N TYR A 135 9.70 -7.40 9.90
CA TYR A 135 9.91 -6.10 10.54
C TYR A 135 10.82 -6.29 11.74
N ALA A 136 11.31 -5.20 12.31
CA ALA A 136 12.09 -5.24 13.54
C ALA A 136 11.46 -4.38 14.63
N VAL A 137 11.67 -4.75 15.90
CA VAL A 137 11.24 -3.98 17.06
C VAL A 137 12.44 -3.78 17.98
N GLU A 138 12.66 -2.55 18.40
CA GLU A 138 13.58 -2.20 19.46
C GLU A 138 12.79 -2.09 20.77
N VAL A 139 13.14 -2.95 21.73
CA VAL A 139 12.56 -2.94 23.07
C VAL A 139 13.57 -2.33 24.05
N PRO A 140 13.28 -1.18 24.69
CA PRO A 140 14.18 -0.57 25.67
C PRO A 140 14.49 -1.48 26.86
N GLU A 141 15.67 -1.29 27.46
CA GLU A 141 16.02 -1.97 28.72
C GLU A 141 15.03 -1.63 29.83
N GLY A 142 14.64 -2.64 30.60
CA GLY A 142 13.74 -2.50 31.76
C GLY A 142 12.27 -2.23 31.42
N LEU A 143 11.89 -2.09 30.15
CA LEU A 143 10.48 -2.01 29.76
C LEU A 143 9.82 -3.38 30.00
N ALA A 144 8.66 -3.40 30.65
CA ALA A 144 7.79 -4.56 30.72
C ALA A 144 6.66 -4.40 29.70
N TRP A 145 6.31 -5.46 28.98
CA TRP A 145 5.32 -5.43 27.89
C TRP A 145 4.54 -6.75 27.80
N GLY A 146 3.44 -6.72 27.02
CA GLY A 146 2.53 -7.84 26.85
C GLY A 146 1.26 -7.71 27.69
N GLU A 147 0.33 -8.65 27.52
CA GLU A 147 -1.04 -8.55 28.06
C GLU A 147 -1.12 -8.44 29.59
N ASN A 148 -0.09 -8.88 30.31
CA ASN A 148 -0.01 -8.80 31.77
C ASN A 148 0.60 -7.47 32.28
N HIS A 149 0.89 -6.53 31.38
CA HIS A 149 1.50 -5.24 31.68
C HIS A 149 0.67 -4.11 31.09
N GLU A 150 0.86 -2.89 31.61
CA GLU A 150 0.21 -1.70 31.07
C GLU A 150 0.55 -1.48 29.59
N PRO A 151 -0.40 -0.99 28.78
CA PRO A 151 -0.14 -0.70 27.38
C PRO A 151 1.05 0.24 27.18
N VAL A 152 1.93 -0.09 26.25
CA VAL A 152 3.15 0.68 25.98
C VAL A 152 2.97 1.62 24.78
N PRO A 153 3.54 2.83 24.78
CA PRO A 153 3.62 3.64 23.56
C PRO A 153 4.46 2.93 22.50
N MET A 154 4.22 3.29 21.23
CA MET A 154 4.92 2.72 20.08
C MET A 154 5.29 3.79 19.08
N TRP A 155 6.51 3.76 18.56
CA TRP A 155 6.93 4.59 17.43
C TRP A 155 7.14 3.71 16.20
N ILE A 156 6.61 4.12 15.06
CA ILE A 156 6.93 3.54 13.76
C ILE A 156 8.06 4.38 13.16
N TRP A 157 9.22 3.78 12.89
CA TRP A 157 10.35 4.43 12.24
C TRP A 157 10.57 3.89 10.83
N LEU A 158 10.22 4.71 9.84
CA LEU A 158 10.44 4.46 8.43
C LEU A 158 11.89 4.82 8.05
N HIS A 159 12.59 3.85 7.46
CA HIS A 159 13.99 3.99 7.07
C HIS A 159 14.16 4.77 5.76
N GLY A 160 15.38 5.27 5.54
CA GLY A 160 15.77 5.90 4.28
C GLY A 160 15.86 4.89 3.14
N ARG A 161 16.06 5.42 1.92
CA ARG A 161 16.24 4.60 0.73
C ARG A 161 17.51 3.75 0.86
N GLY A 162 17.39 2.47 0.54
CA GLY A 162 18.50 1.53 0.55
C GLY A 162 18.35 0.51 -0.56
N ASP A 163 18.91 0.80 -1.72
CA ASP A 163 18.86 -0.06 -2.92
C ASP A 163 19.56 -1.41 -2.73
N THR A 164 20.21 -1.66 -1.59
CA THR A 164 20.81 -2.95 -1.26
C THR A 164 20.25 -3.53 0.03
N ALA A 165 19.28 -2.85 0.65
CA ALA A 165 18.65 -3.25 1.89
C ALA A 165 17.52 -4.27 1.62
N THR A 166 17.78 -5.31 0.83
CA THR A 166 16.83 -6.42 0.60
C THR A 166 16.59 -7.24 1.87
N ASP A 167 15.64 -8.19 1.87
CA ASP A 167 15.24 -8.98 3.05
C ASP A 167 16.46 -9.54 3.81
N LEU A 168 17.44 -10.13 3.10
CA LEU A 168 18.67 -10.67 3.68
C LEU A 168 19.46 -9.60 4.44
N HIS A 169 19.63 -8.43 3.84
CA HIS A 169 20.43 -7.34 4.38
C HIS A 169 19.74 -6.63 5.54
N PHE A 170 18.42 -6.40 5.42
CA PHE A 170 17.60 -5.84 6.47
C PHE A 170 17.62 -6.74 7.71
N ILE A 171 17.27 -8.02 7.56
CA ILE A 171 17.20 -8.96 8.70
C ILE A 171 18.58 -9.18 9.32
N ALA A 172 19.60 -9.47 8.51
CA ALA A 172 20.95 -9.71 9.04
C ALA A 172 21.51 -8.45 9.73
N GLY A 173 21.20 -7.26 9.20
CA GLY A 173 21.59 -5.98 9.80
C GLY A 173 21.00 -5.80 11.20
N LYS A 174 19.73 -6.16 11.39
CA LYS A 174 19.04 -6.07 12.69
C LYS A 174 19.49 -7.15 13.68
N LEU A 175 19.62 -8.40 13.24
CA LEU A 175 20.11 -9.51 14.09
C LEU A 175 21.54 -9.27 14.61
N LYS A 176 22.40 -8.61 13.82
CA LYS A 176 23.79 -8.31 14.22
C LYS A 176 23.93 -6.99 14.98
N SER A 177 22.88 -6.16 15.05
CA SER A 177 22.99 -4.84 15.66
C SER A 177 23.00 -4.95 17.18
N SER A 178 24.05 -4.40 17.80
CA SER A 178 24.08 -4.11 19.24
C SER A 178 23.80 -2.63 19.54
N LYS A 179 23.70 -1.78 18.50
CA LYS A 179 23.42 -0.36 18.66
C LYS A 179 21.91 -0.12 18.59
N PRO A 180 21.37 0.73 19.47
CA PRO A 180 19.99 1.19 19.37
C PRO A 180 19.79 2.05 18.11
N GLY A 181 18.52 2.26 17.75
CA GLY A 181 18.10 3.15 16.69
C GLY A 181 18.49 4.61 16.95
N GLN A 182 18.24 5.45 15.95
CA GLN A 182 18.56 6.87 16.00
C GLN A 182 17.73 7.64 17.03
N PHE A 183 16.47 7.24 17.23
CA PHE A 183 15.61 7.71 18.30
C PHE A 183 15.47 6.63 19.36
N GLN A 184 15.59 7.01 20.62
CA GLN A 184 15.52 6.10 21.77
C GLN A 184 14.51 6.66 22.79
N PRO A 185 13.21 6.62 22.46
CA PRO A 185 12.18 7.11 23.35
C PRO A 185 12.10 6.23 24.60
N ALA A 186 12.14 6.85 25.78
CA ALA A 186 12.11 6.11 27.04
C ALA A 186 10.75 5.41 27.23
N GLY A 187 10.77 4.16 27.69
CA GLY A 187 9.55 3.39 27.98
C GLY A 187 8.65 3.12 26.76
N THR A 188 9.19 3.22 25.56
CA THR A 188 8.46 3.15 24.29
C THR A 188 9.16 2.19 23.35
N ILE A 189 8.42 1.29 22.70
CA ILE A 189 9.00 0.43 21.66
C ILE A 189 9.14 1.19 20.34
N VAL A 190 10.16 0.85 19.55
CA VAL A 190 10.33 1.40 18.19
C VAL A 190 10.24 0.28 17.16
N VAL A 191 9.23 0.34 16.30
CA VAL A 191 8.99 -0.61 15.22
C VAL A 191 9.61 -0.06 13.93
N HIS A 192 10.32 -0.92 13.23
CA HIS A 192 10.97 -0.68 11.96
C HIS A 192 10.35 -1.60 10.90
N PRO A 193 9.28 -1.17 10.21
CA PRO A 193 8.74 -1.91 9.08
C PRO A 193 9.79 -2.07 7.96
N PHE A 194 9.72 -3.16 7.22
CA PHE A 194 10.50 -3.33 6.00
C PHE A 194 9.92 -2.54 4.82
N GLY A 195 8.60 -2.28 4.81
CA GLY A 195 7.93 -1.45 3.83
C GLY A 195 7.93 -2.04 2.42
N ARG A 196 8.04 -3.37 2.28
CA ARG A 196 8.30 -4.04 1.00
C ARG A 196 9.50 -3.45 0.24
N TYR A 197 10.63 -3.26 0.92
CA TYR A 197 11.91 -2.84 0.34
C TYR A 197 12.02 -1.36 -0.09
N CYS A 198 11.92 -1.06 -1.39
CA CYS A 198 12.36 0.23 -1.94
C CYS A 198 11.32 0.82 -2.93
N ASN A 199 10.10 0.98 -2.43
CA ASN A 199 8.95 1.55 -3.15
C ASN A 199 8.49 2.91 -2.57
N GLY A 200 9.25 3.50 -1.64
CA GLY A 200 8.88 4.75 -0.98
C GLY A 200 7.70 4.65 -0.03
N TYR A 201 7.38 3.47 0.49
CA TYR A 201 6.19 3.18 1.32
C TYR A 201 4.87 3.36 0.59
N LYS A 202 4.88 3.24 -0.74
CA LYS A 202 3.71 3.31 -1.61
C LYS A 202 3.21 1.90 -1.95
N SER A 203 1.97 1.81 -2.41
CA SER A 203 1.34 0.55 -2.83
C SER A 203 1.42 -0.49 -1.71
N ALA A 204 1.81 -1.74 -1.97
CA ALA A 204 1.97 -2.74 -0.92
C ALA A 204 2.94 -2.33 0.21
N GLY A 205 3.85 -1.38 -0.01
CA GLY A 205 4.69 -0.81 1.04
C GLY A 205 3.93 0.01 2.09
N GLU A 206 2.83 0.66 1.70
CA GLU A 206 1.91 1.33 2.62
C GLU A 206 1.21 0.29 3.50
N THR A 207 0.63 -0.74 2.86
CA THR A 207 -0.05 -1.82 3.56
C THR A 207 0.89 -2.53 4.54
N ASP A 208 2.13 -2.77 4.15
CA ASP A 208 3.16 -3.40 4.99
C ASP A 208 3.45 -2.60 6.27
N VAL A 209 3.48 -1.26 6.20
CA VAL A 209 3.65 -0.41 7.39
C VAL A 209 2.48 -0.59 8.36
N LEU A 210 1.25 -0.63 7.84
CA LEU A 210 0.04 -0.79 8.66
C LEU A 210 -0.07 -2.22 9.23
N GLU A 211 0.26 -3.25 8.46
CA GLU A 211 0.28 -4.64 8.93
C GLU A 211 1.35 -4.87 10.00
N ALA A 212 2.57 -4.34 9.80
CA ALA A 212 3.63 -4.42 10.80
C ALA A 212 3.25 -3.66 12.09
N ARG A 213 2.61 -2.49 11.97
CA ARG A 213 2.07 -1.73 13.11
C ARG A 213 1.06 -2.57 13.88
N ASP A 214 0.10 -3.19 13.20
CA ASP A 214 -0.99 -3.93 13.83
C ASP A 214 -0.50 -5.22 14.50
N ASP A 215 0.39 -5.97 13.83
CA ASP A 215 1.02 -7.17 14.42
C ASP A 215 1.89 -6.81 15.63
N ALA A 216 2.69 -5.73 15.55
CA ALA A 216 3.48 -5.25 16.68
C ALA A 216 2.59 -4.77 17.83
N ALA A 217 1.54 -3.99 17.54
CA ALA A 217 0.62 -3.48 18.55
C ALA A 217 -0.02 -4.64 19.34
N GLN A 218 -0.43 -5.70 18.64
CA GLN A 218 -0.96 -6.89 19.28
C GLN A 218 0.09 -7.62 20.13
N ARG A 219 1.30 -7.85 19.59
CA ARG A 219 2.36 -8.61 20.27
C ARG A 219 2.88 -7.94 21.54
N PHE A 220 2.99 -6.62 21.52
CA PHE A 220 3.60 -5.85 22.60
C PHE A 220 2.57 -5.18 23.51
N HIS A 221 1.27 -5.39 23.28
CA HIS A 221 0.19 -4.70 23.98
C HIS A 221 0.38 -3.17 23.87
N ALA A 222 0.53 -2.66 22.64
CA ALA A 222 0.73 -1.24 22.43
C ALA A 222 -0.57 -0.45 22.64
N ASP A 223 -0.43 0.77 23.15
CA ASP A 223 -1.53 1.72 23.24
C ASP A 223 -1.80 2.35 21.87
N GLU A 224 -2.95 2.02 21.27
CA GLU A 224 -3.37 2.52 19.96
C GLU A 224 -3.56 4.03 19.89
N ASN A 225 -3.66 4.71 21.02
CA ASN A 225 -3.73 6.17 21.07
C ASN A 225 -2.36 6.83 21.23
N ARG A 226 -1.28 6.06 21.46
CA ARG A 226 0.09 6.55 21.67
C ARG A 226 1.06 5.97 20.63
N ILE A 227 0.62 5.95 19.37
CA ILE A 227 1.43 5.53 18.22
C ILE A 227 1.95 6.76 17.46
N ALA A 228 3.27 6.93 17.31
CA ALA A 228 3.86 7.95 16.43
C ALA A 228 4.29 7.36 15.09
N LEU A 229 4.14 8.11 14.01
CA LEU A 229 4.72 7.82 12.70
C LEU A 229 5.92 8.73 12.46
N CYS A 230 7.09 8.16 12.25
CA CYS A 230 8.35 8.89 12.13
C CYS A 230 9.17 8.35 10.95
N GLY A 231 9.98 9.20 10.32
CA GLY A 231 10.94 8.72 9.33
C GLY A 231 11.89 9.79 8.80
N PHE A 232 12.91 9.36 8.07
CA PHE A 232 13.92 10.24 7.47
C PHE A 232 14.19 9.92 5.99
N SER A 233 14.41 10.92 5.13
CA SER A 233 14.66 10.71 3.69
C SER A 233 13.46 10.08 2.97
N MET A 234 13.63 8.91 2.34
CA MET A 234 12.53 8.06 1.87
C MET A 234 11.48 7.81 2.98
N GLY A 235 11.94 7.53 4.21
CA GLY A 235 11.05 7.38 5.35
C GLY A 235 10.37 8.68 5.78
N GLY A 236 11.00 9.83 5.52
CA GLY A 236 10.39 11.14 5.71
C GLY A 236 9.27 11.37 4.70
N ALA A 237 9.49 10.98 3.43
CA ALA A 237 8.45 11.00 2.40
C ALA A 237 7.30 10.02 2.73
N GLY A 238 7.65 8.85 3.29
CA GLY A 238 6.71 7.90 3.90
C GLY A 238 5.85 8.54 4.99
N ALA A 239 6.50 9.18 5.97
CA ALA A 239 5.83 9.83 7.08
C ALA A 239 4.92 10.98 6.61
N TRP A 240 5.31 11.71 5.57
CA TRP A 240 4.46 12.72 4.95
C TRP A 240 3.16 12.13 4.37
N HIS A 241 3.22 11.21 3.41
CA HIS A 241 2.00 10.76 2.75
C HIS A 241 1.16 9.83 3.63
N LEU A 242 1.76 8.89 4.38
CA LEU A 242 1.01 8.05 5.32
C LEU A 242 0.42 8.87 6.48
N GLY A 243 1.12 9.92 6.91
CA GLY A 243 0.62 10.85 7.92
C GLY A 243 -0.57 11.67 7.43
N ALA A 244 -0.57 12.05 6.14
CA ALA A 244 -1.68 12.76 5.53
C ALA A 244 -2.86 11.84 5.19
N HIS A 245 -2.59 10.63 4.69
CA HIS A 245 -3.61 9.64 4.32
C HIS A 245 -4.34 9.06 5.55
N PHE A 246 -3.62 8.88 6.66
CA PHE A 246 -4.11 8.18 7.86
C PHE A 246 -3.95 9.04 9.12
N ALA A 247 -4.22 10.34 9.03
CA ALA A 247 -4.03 11.30 10.13
C ALA A 247 -4.75 10.91 11.43
N ASP A 248 -5.77 10.06 11.35
CA ASP A 248 -6.54 9.54 12.49
C ASP A 248 -5.89 8.34 13.21
N GLN A 249 -4.83 7.76 12.64
CA GLN A 249 -4.12 6.61 13.17
C GLN A 249 -2.91 6.97 14.04
N TRP A 250 -2.53 8.26 14.09
CA TRP A 250 -1.27 8.69 14.70
C TRP A 250 -1.50 9.70 15.83
N ALA A 251 -0.79 9.53 16.94
CA ALA A 251 -0.65 10.53 17.98
C ALA A 251 0.24 11.70 17.54
N CYS A 252 1.17 11.43 16.61
CA CYS A 252 2.09 12.40 16.05
C CYS A 252 2.64 11.89 14.71
N VAL A 253 2.88 12.82 13.78
CA VAL A 253 3.60 12.55 12.53
C VAL A 253 4.91 13.36 12.51
N HIS A 254 6.01 12.68 12.20
CA HIS A 254 7.34 13.26 12.10
C HIS A 254 8.01 12.93 10.77
N PRO A 255 7.91 13.82 9.77
CA PRO A 255 8.68 13.72 8.56
C PRO A 255 10.02 14.48 8.69
N GLY A 256 11.13 13.75 8.58
CA GLY A 256 12.47 14.33 8.51
C GLY A 256 13.01 14.32 7.09
N ALA A 257 13.30 15.49 6.52
CA ALA A 257 13.93 15.68 5.21
C ALA A 257 13.45 14.65 4.18
N GLY A 258 12.18 14.73 3.76
CA GLY A 258 11.60 13.82 2.77
C GLY A 258 10.83 14.62 1.72
N PHE A 259 10.75 14.09 0.49
CA PHE A 259 9.98 14.72 -0.58
C PHE A 259 8.47 14.62 -0.33
N VAL A 260 7.69 15.52 -0.94
CA VAL A 260 6.24 15.64 -0.73
C VAL A 260 5.43 15.57 -2.02
N ASP A 261 6.07 15.78 -3.17
CA ASP A 261 5.42 15.77 -4.48
C ASP A 261 6.39 15.32 -5.60
N VAL A 262 5.85 14.94 -6.76
CA VAL A 262 6.67 14.55 -7.92
C VAL A 262 7.29 15.77 -8.59
N LYS A 263 6.46 16.75 -8.92
CA LYS A 263 6.78 17.83 -9.87
C LYS A 263 7.92 18.71 -9.40
N ARG A 264 7.84 19.24 -8.17
CA ARG A 264 8.83 20.14 -7.57
C ARG A 264 10.09 19.37 -7.21
N TYR A 265 9.96 18.16 -6.66
CA TYR A 265 11.10 17.32 -6.31
C TYR A 265 11.94 16.93 -7.54
N GLN A 266 11.30 16.57 -8.65
CA GLN A 266 11.97 16.28 -9.91
C GLN A 266 12.35 17.53 -10.71
N LYS A 267 11.91 18.71 -10.29
CA LYS A 267 12.16 20.01 -10.96
C LYS A 267 11.70 20.01 -12.42
N LEU A 268 10.55 19.39 -12.68
CA LEU A 268 10.04 19.25 -14.05
C LEU A 268 9.64 20.61 -14.63
N THR A 269 10.02 20.85 -15.89
CA THR A 269 9.49 21.96 -16.70
C THR A 269 8.30 21.48 -17.55
N PRO A 270 7.44 22.38 -18.07
CA PRO A 270 6.26 21.99 -18.85
C PRO A 270 6.54 21.05 -20.02
N GLU A 271 7.70 21.17 -20.66
CA GLU A 271 8.12 20.33 -21.79
C GLU A 271 8.48 18.89 -21.37
N GLN A 272 8.71 18.67 -20.08
CA GLN A 272 9.05 17.38 -19.47
C GLN A 272 7.84 16.72 -18.80
N PHE A 273 6.68 17.38 -18.78
CA PHE A 273 5.51 16.79 -18.16
C PHE A 273 5.04 15.57 -18.95
N PRO A 274 4.68 14.47 -18.26
CA PRO A 274 4.07 13.34 -18.93
C PRO A 274 2.64 13.70 -19.36
N THR A 275 1.91 12.71 -19.88
CA THR A 275 0.51 12.85 -20.24
C THR A 275 -0.33 13.44 -19.10
N ALA A 276 -1.43 14.12 -19.45
CA ALA A 276 -2.29 14.76 -18.46
C ALA A 276 -2.86 13.76 -17.43
N TYR A 277 -3.19 12.54 -17.86
CA TYR A 277 -3.65 11.50 -16.94
C TYR A 277 -2.56 11.07 -15.96
N GLU A 278 -1.28 10.98 -16.38
CA GLU A 278 -0.19 10.63 -15.47
C GLU A 278 0.04 11.73 -14.44
N GLN A 279 -0.07 13.00 -14.84
CA GLN A 279 -0.03 14.12 -13.90
C GLN A 279 -1.17 14.05 -12.87
N THR A 280 -2.38 13.67 -13.30
CA THR A 280 -3.52 13.43 -12.39
C THR A 280 -3.23 12.30 -11.39
N LEU A 281 -2.56 11.23 -11.82
CA LEU A 281 -2.19 10.09 -10.97
C LEU A 281 -1.16 10.43 -9.88
N TRP A 282 -0.40 11.52 -10.01
CA TRP A 282 0.44 12.00 -8.90
C TRP A 282 -0.41 12.34 -7.67
N GLY A 283 -1.66 12.77 -7.86
CA GLY A 283 -2.63 13.02 -6.80
C GLY A 283 -2.98 11.78 -5.96
N VAL A 284 -2.51 10.58 -6.31
CA VAL A 284 -2.60 9.41 -5.41
C VAL A 284 -1.68 9.57 -4.19
N TYR A 285 -0.54 10.26 -4.31
CA TYR A 285 0.48 10.35 -3.24
C TYR A 285 1.03 11.75 -2.96
N ASP A 286 0.84 12.71 -3.86
CA ASP A 286 1.37 14.06 -3.68
C ASP A 286 0.68 14.73 -2.48
N VAL A 287 1.46 14.96 -1.43
CA VAL A 287 1.02 15.39 -0.10
C VAL A 287 0.31 16.76 -0.10
N PRO A 288 0.65 17.74 -0.97
CA PRO A 288 -0.11 18.98 -1.09
C PRO A 288 -1.62 18.78 -1.30
N ASP A 289 -2.02 17.70 -1.97
CA ASP A 289 -3.42 17.36 -2.20
C ASP A 289 -4.14 16.79 -0.98
N TYR A 290 -3.43 16.56 0.12
CA TYR A 290 -3.92 16.01 1.39
C TYR A 290 -3.52 16.89 2.59
N ALA A 291 -2.91 18.06 2.35
CA ALA A 291 -2.25 18.87 3.38
C ALA A 291 -3.18 19.23 4.56
N ARG A 292 -4.47 19.45 4.29
CA ARG A 292 -5.45 19.79 5.33
C ARG A 292 -5.65 18.69 6.37
N ASN A 293 -5.29 17.45 6.06
CA ASN A 293 -5.43 16.33 7.00
C ASN A 293 -4.48 16.47 8.21
N PHE A 294 -3.38 17.22 8.07
CA PHE A 294 -2.49 17.57 9.19
C PHE A 294 -3.13 18.50 10.23
N LEU A 295 -4.27 19.13 9.93
CA LEU A 295 -5.02 19.89 10.93
C LEU A 295 -5.60 18.98 12.05
N ASN A 296 -5.65 17.67 11.81
CA ASN A 296 -6.17 16.72 12.79
C ASN A 296 -5.09 16.08 13.66
N VAL A 297 -3.81 16.21 13.33
CA VAL A 297 -2.71 15.46 13.95
C VAL A 297 -1.49 16.35 14.20
N PRO A 298 -0.81 16.24 15.37
CA PRO A 298 0.45 16.95 15.58
C PRO A 298 1.48 16.62 14.50
N LEU A 299 2.00 17.65 13.84
CA LEU A 299 3.02 17.56 12.79
C LEU A 299 4.32 18.21 13.25
N ILE A 300 5.38 17.42 13.36
CA ILE A 300 6.70 17.85 13.83
C ILE A 300 7.70 17.58 12.71
N VAL A 301 8.19 18.61 12.04
CA VAL A 301 9.04 18.45 10.85
C VAL A 301 10.50 18.73 11.20
N TYR A 302 11.42 18.01 10.56
CA TYR A 302 12.85 18.30 10.66
C TYR A 302 13.50 18.46 9.28
N SER A 303 14.45 19.37 9.15
CA SER A 303 15.39 19.42 8.03
C SER A 303 16.78 19.88 8.48
N GLY A 304 17.81 19.42 7.80
CA GLY A 304 19.11 20.10 7.87
C GLY A 304 19.03 21.47 7.19
N GLU A 305 19.71 22.48 7.72
CA GLU A 305 19.74 23.83 7.15
C GLU A 305 20.21 23.84 5.70
N GLU A 306 21.20 23.04 5.34
CA GLU A 306 21.81 22.98 4.01
C GLU A 306 21.27 21.81 3.17
N ASP A 307 20.27 21.07 3.67
CA ASP A 307 19.68 19.95 2.96
C ASP A 307 18.83 20.45 1.76
N LYS A 308 19.08 19.89 0.58
CA LYS A 308 18.28 20.18 -0.62
C LYS A 308 16.81 19.77 -0.44
N GLN A 309 16.52 18.77 0.40
CA GLN A 309 15.15 18.33 0.69
C GLN A 309 14.42 19.23 1.69
N ARG A 310 15.07 20.28 2.22
CA ARG A 310 14.40 21.33 3.01
C ARG A 310 13.31 22.05 2.20
N ASP A 311 13.50 22.18 0.88
CA ASP A 311 12.53 22.77 -0.05
C ASP A 311 11.14 22.12 0.05
N ALA A 312 11.07 20.80 0.30
CA ALA A 312 9.80 20.10 0.48
C ALA A 312 9.07 20.54 1.76
N ALA A 313 9.80 20.75 2.86
CA ALA A 313 9.23 21.26 4.10
C ALA A 313 8.82 22.74 3.98
N GLU A 314 9.62 23.57 3.29
CA GLU A 314 9.26 24.96 2.99
C GLU A 314 7.96 25.03 2.17
N TYR A 315 7.85 24.18 1.14
CA TYR A 315 6.64 24.09 0.32
C TYR A 315 5.40 23.71 1.14
N MET A 316 5.51 22.68 1.98
CA MET A 316 4.40 22.31 2.87
C MET A 316 4.09 23.39 3.90
N SER A 317 5.09 24.12 4.39
CA SER A 317 4.87 25.25 5.29
C SER A 317 4.02 26.35 4.62
N GLU A 318 4.29 26.67 3.35
CA GLU A 318 3.48 27.64 2.58
C GLU A 318 2.03 27.17 2.43
N ILE A 319 1.82 25.90 2.06
CA ILE A 319 0.49 25.31 1.89
C ILE A 319 -0.30 25.31 3.20
N LEU A 320 0.33 24.81 4.28
CA LEU A 320 -0.29 24.69 5.60
C LEU A 320 -0.59 26.05 6.22
N ASP A 321 0.26 27.06 6.00
CA ASP A 321 -0.01 28.43 6.42
C ASP A 321 -1.29 28.97 5.76
N GLY A 322 -1.47 28.68 4.47
CA GLY A 322 -2.71 28.98 3.74
C GLY A 322 -3.95 28.25 4.30
N GLN A 323 -3.78 27.19 5.09
CA GLN A 323 -4.86 26.50 5.82
C GLN A 323 -4.96 26.92 7.29
N GLY A 324 -4.18 27.93 7.73
CA GLY A 324 -4.17 28.43 9.10
C GLY A 324 -3.33 27.59 10.08
N MET A 325 -2.44 26.73 9.59
CA MET A 325 -1.53 25.92 10.41
C MET A 325 -0.09 26.38 10.25
N LYS A 326 0.48 26.92 11.33
CA LYS A 326 1.93 27.13 11.42
C LYS A 326 2.61 25.81 11.75
N MET A 327 3.40 25.31 10.81
CA MET A 327 4.13 24.06 10.95
C MET A 327 5.26 24.19 11.98
N THR A 328 5.40 23.20 12.86
CA THR A 328 6.57 23.12 13.75
C THR A 328 7.73 22.52 12.97
N HIS A 329 8.68 23.35 12.55
CA HIS A 329 9.83 22.93 11.74
C HIS A 329 11.14 23.15 12.50
N PHE A 330 11.76 22.06 12.93
CA PHE A 330 13.09 22.06 13.50
C PHE A 330 14.14 22.10 12.39
N ILE A 331 15.07 23.05 12.50
CA ILE A 331 16.19 23.19 11.56
C ILE A 331 17.49 22.82 12.27
N GLY A 332 18.24 21.87 11.71
CA GLY A 332 19.58 21.53 12.16
C GLY A 332 20.63 22.47 11.56
N PRO A 333 21.25 23.38 12.34
CA PRO A 333 22.17 24.38 11.80
C PRO A 333 23.39 23.73 11.11
N GLY A 334 23.75 24.23 9.94
CA GLY A 334 24.87 23.73 9.11
C GLY A 334 24.78 22.26 8.68
N MET A 335 23.63 21.59 8.89
CA MET A 335 23.47 20.18 8.53
C MET A 335 22.96 20.04 7.10
N GLY A 336 23.58 19.14 6.34
CA GLY A 336 22.99 18.56 5.13
C GLY A 336 21.98 17.45 5.45
N HIS A 337 22.01 16.36 4.68
CA HIS A 337 21.05 15.26 4.77
C HIS A 337 21.27 14.32 5.98
N LYS A 338 21.17 14.86 7.21
CA LYS A 338 21.27 14.14 8.49
C LYS A 338 20.70 14.98 9.65
N TYR A 339 20.48 14.34 10.79
CA TYR A 339 20.12 15.04 12.04
C TYR A 339 21.30 15.79 12.65
N HIS A 340 21.02 16.99 13.16
CA HIS A 340 21.94 17.69 14.05
C HIS A 340 21.99 16.97 15.42
N PRO A 341 23.18 16.73 16.00
CA PRO A 341 23.32 15.96 17.26
C PRO A 341 22.55 16.52 18.46
N GLU A 342 22.27 17.82 18.48
CA GLU A 342 21.54 18.46 19.57
C GLU A 342 20.05 18.61 19.27
N VAL A 343 19.69 19.03 18.05
CA VAL A 343 18.29 19.29 17.66
C VAL A 343 17.48 18.00 17.63
N ILE A 344 18.13 16.85 17.36
CA ILE A 344 17.45 15.55 17.43
C ILE A 344 16.82 15.28 18.81
N ARG A 345 17.42 15.78 19.90
CA ARG A 345 16.87 15.63 21.25
C ARG A 345 15.62 16.50 21.45
N GLU A 346 15.58 17.68 20.85
CA GLU A 346 14.41 18.56 20.87
C GLU A 346 13.27 17.96 20.04
N VAL A 347 13.59 17.42 18.86
CA VAL A 347 12.65 16.68 18.01
C VAL A 347 12.07 15.49 18.79
N GLN A 348 12.93 14.67 19.41
CA GLN A 348 12.49 13.53 20.22
C GLN A 348 11.54 13.98 21.33
N SER A 349 11.93 15.01 22.09
CA SER A 349 11.11 15.54 23.20
C SER A 349 9.75 16.05 22.74
N ALA A 350 9.69 16.71 21.57
CA ALA A 350 8.44 17.20 21.01
C ALA A 350 7.50 16.04 20.60
N ILE A 351 8.05 14.97 20.02
CA ILE A 351 7.29 13.77 19.65
C ILE A 351 6.82 13.04 20.93
N GLU A 352 7.71 12.83 21.91
CA GLU A 352 7.37 12.21 23.20
C GLU A 352 6.23 12.96 23.91
N LYS A 353 6.24 14.29 23.85
CA LYS A 353 5.16 15.12 24.40
C LYS A 353 3.82 14.89 23.69
N ALA A 354 3.83 14.79 22.36
CA ALA A 354 2.62 14.51 21.57
C ALA A 354 2.10 13.09 21.84
N VAL A 355 3.01 12.10 21.89
CA VAL A 355 2.69 10.70 22.19
C VAL A 355 2.15 10.54 23.61
N ALA A 356 2.73 11.22 24.60
CA ALA A 356 2.22 11.19 25.97
C ALA A 356 0.81 11.77 26.10
N LYS A 357 0.47 12.78 25.29
CA LYS A 357 -0.91 13.31 25.20
C LYS A 357 -1.86 12.31 24.54
N GLY A 358 -1.37 11.58 23.54
CA GLY A 358 -2.14 10.63 22.74
C GLY A 358 -3.10 11.30 21.74
N ARG A 359 -3.63 10.51 20.80
CA ARG A 359 -4.68 10.94 19.86
C ARG A 359 -6.05 10.91 20.54
N ASN A 360 -6.95 11.77 20.08
CA ASN A 360 -8.38 11.69 20.42
C ASN A 360 -9.09 10.86 19.35
N PRO A 361 -9.63 9.66 19.66
CA PRO A 361 -10.29 8.82 18.65
C PRO A 361 -11.62 9.38 18.15
N VAL A 362 -12.23 10.35 18.86
CA VAL A 362 -13.49 10.97 18.47
C VAL A 362 -13.37 12.51 18.60
N PRO A 363 -12.61 13.16 17.71
CA PRO A 363 -12.36 14.59 17.80
C PRO A 363 -13.63 15.41 17.58
N GLU A 364 -13.63 16.63 18.12
CA GLU A 364 -14.73 17.59 17.94
C GLU A 364 -14.86 18.02 16.47
N LYS A 365 -13.72 18.25 15.84
CA LYS A 365 -13.60 18.68 14.44
C LYS A 365 -12.80 17.65 13.65
N VAL A 366 -13.28 17.34 12.45
CA VAL A 366 -12.57 16.57 11.43
C VAL A 366 -12.45 17.43 10.18
N THR A 367 -11.23 17.53 9.65
CA THR A 367 -10.98 18.10 8.32
C THR A 367 -10.40 17.02 7.42
N LEU A 368 -11.10 16.72 6.34
CA LEU A 368 -10.72 15.72 5.34
C LEU A 368 -10.50 16.40 3.99
N GLN A 369 -9.38 16.10 3.35
CA GLN A 369 -9.03 16.44 1.98
C GLN A 369 -8.39 15.23 1.31
N PHE A 370 -8.83 14.89 0.10
CA PHE A 370 -8.27 13.77 -0.65
C PHE A 370 -8.53 13.87 -2.15
N ARG A 371 -7.83 13.02 -2.91
CA ARG A 371 -8.04 12.83 -4.36
C ARG A 371 -8.38 11.39 -4.69
N SER A 372 -7.63 10.42 -4.15
CA SER A 372 -7.88 8.99 -4.35
C SER A 372 -8.97 8.48 -3.41
N GLU A 373 -9.87 7.64 -3.92
CA GLU A 373 -10.98 7.11 -3.12
C GLU A 373 -10.53 6.32 -1.88
N ARG A 374 -9.32 5.72 -1.93
CA ARG A 374 -8.72 4.95 -0.82
C ARG A 374 -8.62 5.76 0.47
N TYR A 375 -8.39 7.06 0.35
CA TYR A 375 -8.17 7.97 1.48
C TYR A 375 -9.38 8.89 1.72
N GLY A 376 -10.56 8.49 1.25
CA GLY A 376 -11.79 9.27 1.31
C GLY A 376 -12.44 9.35 2.70
N ALA A 377 -11.70 9.09 3.78
CA ALA A 377 -12.27 8.99 5.11
C ALA A 377 -11.23 9.14 6.24
N LEU A 378 -11.66 9.75 7.35
CA LEU A 378 -10.86 10.01 8.55
C LEU A 378 -11.77 10.05 9.78
N PHE A 379 -11.32 9.46 10.89
CA PHE A 379 -12.07 9.38 12.16
C PHE A 379 -13.50 8.86 11.95
N TRP A 380 -14.49 9.71 12.21
CA TRP A 380 -15.91 9.40 12.10
C TRP A 380 -16.54 9.92 10.81
N VAL A 381 -15.77 10.31 9.79
CA VAL A 381 -16.27 10.82 8.49
C VAL A 381 -15.78 9.94 7.35
N ARG A 382 -16.67 9.61 6.40
CA ARG A 382 -16.34 8.90 5.17
C ARG A 382 -17.11 9.45 3.98
N VAL A 383 -16.44 9.71 2.87
CA VAL A 383 -17.10 9.98 1.57
C VAL A 383 -17.42 8.67 0.88
N LEU A 384 -18.63 8.57 0.33
CA LEU A 384 -19.14 7.42 -0.40
C LEU A 384 -19.30 7.69 -1.90
N GLN A 385 -19.36 8.97 -2.30
CA GLN A 385 -19.43 9.37 -3.70
C GLN A 385 -18.95 10.81 -3.89
N CYS A 386 -18.07 11.03 -4.87
CA CYS A 386 -17.65 12.36 -5.33
C CYS A 386 -18.39 12.79 -6.62
N GLU A 387 -18.32 14.08 -6.97
CA GLU A 387 -18.86 14.58 -8.25
C GLU A 387 -17.90 14.28 -9.41
N VAL A 388 -16.62 14.63 -9.23
CA VAL A 388 -15.56 14.47 -10.23
C VAL A 388 -14.40 13.70 -9.58
N PRO A 389 -14.09 12.46 -10.03
CA PRO A 389 -12.93 11.71 -9.56
C PRO A 389 -11.62 12.51 -9.74
N PHE A 390 -10.66 12.33 -8.82
CA PHE A 390 -9.40 13.10 -8.73
C PHE A 390 -9.53 14.62 -8.58
N ALA A 391 -10.72 15.22 -8.53
CA ALA A 391 -10.85 16.61 -8.13
C ALA A 391 -10.60 16.77 -6.61
N ASP A 392 -10.27 18.00 -6.20
CA ASP A 392 -10.05 18.35 -4.80
C ASP A 392 -11.33 18.16 -3.99
N THR A 393 -11.38 17.08 -3.22
CA THR A 393 -12.56 16.63 -2.47
C THR A 393 -12.36 16.92 -0.99
N ARG A 394 -13.33 17.57 -0.35
CA ARG A 394 -13.20 18.03 1.03
C ARG A 394 -14.45 17.81 1.85
N VAL A 395 -14.25 17.49 3.14
CA VAL A 395 -15.27 17.52 4.18
C VAL A 395 -14.70 18.19 5.43
N ASP A 396 -15.35 19.24 5.92
CA ASP A 396 -15.13 19.78 7.27
C ASP A 396 -16.35 19.45 8.11
N ALA A 397 -16.18 18.68 9.18
CA ALA A 397 -17.27 18.28 10.07
C ALA A 397 -16.96 18.67 11.51
N VAL A 398 -17.95 19.23 12.21
CA VAL A 398 -17.85 19.64 13.61
C VAL A 398 -19.04 19.08 14.39
N GLN A 399 -18.78 18.33 15.44
CA GLN A 399 -19.76 17.97 16.45
C GLN A 399 -19.66 18.92 17.64
N SER A 400 -20.78 19.41 18.17
CA SER A 400 -20.80 20.29 19.33
C SER A 400 -22.06 20.09 20.15
N THR A 401 -22.19 20.81 21.26
CA THR A 401 -23.40 20.84 22.08
C THR A 401 -23.81 22.30 22.25
N GLU A 402 -25.05 22.62 21.90
CA GLU A 402 -25.60 23.97 22.04
C GLU A 402 -25.80 24.29 23.53
N THR A 403 -25.15 25.35 24.01
CA THR A 403 -25.08 25.69 25.44
C THR A 403 -26.45 25.93 26.08
N ALA A 404 -27.40 26.51 25.33
CA ALA A 404 -28.71 26.89 25.87
C ALA A 404 -29.68 25.71 26.00
N SER A 405 -29.68 24.79 25.03
CA SER A 405 -30.62 23.67 24.96
C SER A 405 -30.02 22.34 25.42
N GLY A 406 -28.68 22.24 25.47
CA GLY A 406 -27.98 20.97 25.61
C GLY A 406 -28.08 20.07 24.37
N GLN A 407 -28.64 20.56 23.27
CA GLN A 407 -28.84 19.77 22.05
C GLN A 407 -27.50 19.55 21.33
N ARG A 408 -27.26 18.32 20.88
CA ARG A 408 -26.08 17.98 20.06
C ARG A 408 -26.25 18.53 18.65
N VAL A 409 -25.19 19.09 18.08
CA VAL A 409 -25.19 19.70 16.75
C VAL A 409 -24.07 19.10 15.91
N LEU A 410 -24.40 18.68 14.69
CA LEU A 410 -23.45 18.28 13.66
C LEU A 410 -23.50 19.33 12.53
N THR A 411 -22.37 19.98 12.25
CA THR A 411 -22.22 20.90 11.12
C THR A 411 -21.20 20.35 10.14
N VAL A 412 -21.56 20.28 8.86
CA VAL A 412 -20.71 19.76 7.79
C VAL A 412 -20.65 20.76 6.63
N THR A 413 -19.45 20.97 6.08
CA THR A 413 -19.24 21.69 4.81
C THR A 413 -18.50 20.78 3.84
N THR A 414 -18.91 20.78 2.57
CA THR A 414 -18.41 19.86 1.57
C THR A 414 -17.90 20.55 0.31
N ARG A 415 -16.99 19.89 -0.42
CA ARG A 415 -16.57 20.23 -1.79
C ARG A 415 -16.40 18.95 -2.58
N ASN A 416 -16.99 18.88 -3.78
CA ASN A 416 -16.93 17.71 -4.67
C ASN A 416 -17.55 16.44 -4.05
N VAL A 417 -18.55 16.56 -3.18
CA VAL A 417 -19.19 15.43 -2.47
C VAL A 417 -20.65 15.32 -2.87
N ILE A 418 -21.07 14.11 -3.26
CA ILE A 418 -22.47 13.75 -3.49
C ILE A 418 -23.03 12.93 -2.32
N ARG A 419 -22.23 12.02 -1.75
CA ARG A 419 -22.67 11.15 -0.66
C ARG A 419 -21.55 10.97 0.36
N PHE A 420 -21.89 11.04 1.64
CA PHE A 420 -20.97 10.76 2.73
C PHE A 420 -21.71 10.14 3.92
N GLN A 421 -20.95 9.51 4.81
CA GLN A 421 -21.41 8.90 6.05
C GLN A 421 -20.65 9.51 7.22
N VAL A 422 -21.33 9.57 8.36
CA VAL A 422 -20.74 9.86 9.66
C VAL A 422 -20.91 8.62 10.55
N ASP A 423 -19.87 8.16 11.25
CA ASP A 423 -20.02 7.06 12.22
C ASP A 423 -20.75 7.56 13.48
N SER A 424 -22.08 7.45 13.44
CA SER A 424 -22.93 7.90 14.54
C SER A 424 -22.77 7.08 15.82
N ARG A 425 -22.22 5.86 15.73
CA ARG A 425 -21.91 5.01 16.90
C ARG A 425 -20.68 5.56 17.60
N ALA A 426 -19.64 5.92 16.86
CA ALA A 426 -18.45 6.58 17.42
C ALA A 426 -18.84 7.88 18.16
N LEU A 427 -19.70 8.71 17.54
CA LEU A 427 -20.15 9.99 18.12
C LEU A 427 -21.04 9.87 19.37
N GLN A 428 -21.59 8.69 19.65
CA GLN A 428 -22.52 8.46 20.76
C GLN A 428 -22.06 7.34 21.70
N SER A 429 -20.76 7.07 21.73
CA SER A 429 -20.17 6.05 22.62
C SER A 429 -20.85 4.69 22.47
N GLY A 430 -21.12 4.28 21.24
CA GLY A 430 -21.68 2.96 20.88
C GLY A 430 -23.21 2.85 20.88
N LYS A 431 -23.96 3.94 21.15
CA LYS A 431 -25.43 3.90 21.05
C LYS A 431 -25.88 3.72 19.60
N THR A 432 -26.93 2.93 19.39
CA THR A 432 -27.49 2.59 18.07
C THR A 432 -28.64 3.50 17.63
N THR A 433 -28.90 4.58 18.37
CA THR A 433 -29.99 5.52 18.07
C THR A 433 -29.74 6.41 16.85
N GLY A 434 -28.54 6.31 16.26
CA GLY A 434 -28.08 7.19 15.20
C GLY A 434 -28.18 8.66 15.59
N LEU A 435 -28.31 9.57 14.64
CA LEU A 435 -28.33 11.01 14.93
C LEU A 435 -29.70 11.53 15.42
N ARG A 436 -30.58 10.65 15.92
CA ARG A 436 -31.90 11.05 16.44
C ARG A 436 -31.77 12.10 17.55
N GLY A 437 -32.48 13.22 17.39
CA GLY A 437 -32.49 14.33 18.36
C GLY A 437 -31.32 15.32 18.23
N TRP A 438 -30.36 15.04 17.35
CA TRP A 438 -29.31 16.01 16.98
C TRP A 438 -29.90 17.10 16.10
N LYS A 439 -29.22 18.24 15.99
CA LYS A 439 -29.42 19.21 14.91
C LYS A 439 -28.34 18.98 13.86
N VAL A 440 -28.73 18.74 12.61
CA VAL A 440 -27.77 18.47 11.52
C VAL A 440 -27.85 19.60 10.50
N ARG A 441 -26.69 20.20 10.19
CA ARG A 441 -26.55 21.24 9.18
C ARG A 441 -25.46 20.89 8.18
N ILE A 442 -25.80 20.84 6.89
CA ILE A 442 -24.87 20.47 5.82
C ILE A 442 -24.90 21.56 4.75
N ASP A 443 -23.76 22.16 4.44
CA ASP A 443 -23.63 23.28 3.48
C ASP A 443 -24.65 24.41 3.74
N GLY A 444 -24.88 24.72 5.02
CA GLY A 444 -25.84 25.74 5.46
C GLY A 444 -27.31 25.30 5.44
N GLN A 445 -27.63 24.09 5.00
CA GLN A 445 -28.99 23.53 4.98
C GLN A 445 -29.28 22.73 6.24
N ASP A 446 -30.44 22.94 6.85
CA ASP A 446 -30.91 22.08 7.94
C ASP A 446 -31.44 20.76 7.36
N VAL A 447 -30.95 19.64 7.91
CA VAL A 447 -31.31 18.30 7.48
C VAL A 447 -32.00 17.60 8.64
N GLU A 448 -33.16 17.00 8.36
CA GLU A 448 -33.94 16.33 9.39
C GLU A 448 -33.16 15.16 10.00
N PRO A 449 -33.06 15.07 11.34
CA PRO A 449 -32.27 14.05 12.00
C PRO A 449 -32.91 12.67 11.84
N SER A 450 -32.08 11.64 11.67
CA SER A 450 -32.52 10.27 11.46
C SER A 450 -31.62 9.29 12.24
N PRO A 451 -32.09 8.07 12.53
CA PRO A 451 -31.20 6.98 12.94
C PRO A 451 -30.12 6.64 11.89
N GLU A 452 -30.41 6.93 10.62
CA GLU A 452 -29.45 6.77 9.53
C GLU A 452 -28.40 7.88 9.59
N ASP A 453 -27.15 7.53 9.29
CA ASP A 453 -25.99 8.42 9.39
C ASP A 453 -25.30 8.67 8.05
N THR A 454 -26.01 8.35 6.97
CA THR A 454 -25.61 8.61 5.58
C THR A 454 -26.42 9.75 4.98
N PHE A 455 -25.71 10.65 4.31
CA PHE A 455 -26.27 11.84 3.68
C PHE A 455 -25.97 11.83 2.19
N SER A 456 -26.93 12.29 1.39
CA SER A 456 -26.79 12.41 -0.06
C SER A 456 -27.33 13.75 -0.55
N ARG A 457 -26.69 14.28 -1.60
CA ARG A 457 -27.08 15.54 -2.25
C ARG A 457 -27.71 15.22 -3.60
N LYS A 458 -28.95 15.66 -3.78
CA LYS A 458 -29.66 15.58 -5.07
C LYS A 458 -30.36 16.89 -5.36
N ASP A 459 -30.22 17.39 -6.59
CA ASP A 459 -30.80 18.67 -7.03
C ASP A 459 -30.46 19.84 -6.08
N GLY A 460 -29.20 19.86 -5.60
CA GLY A 460 -28.69 20.86 -4.66
C GLY A 460 -29.20 20.75 -3.21
N ARG A 461 -30.01 19.73 -2.87
CA ARG A 461 -30.55 19.54 -1.52
C ARG A 461 -29.95 18.33 -0.82
N TRP A 462 -29.55 18.51 0.44
CA TRP A 462 -29.09 17.43 1.30
C TRP A 462 -30.26 16.69 1.94
N ARG A 463 -30.18 15.37 1.97
CA ARG A 463 -31.15 14.49 2.63
C ARG A 463 -30.44 13.33 3.29
N VAL A 464 -31.04 12.83 4.35
CA VAL A 464 -30.71 11.50 4.86
C VAL A 464 -31.05 10.46 3.80
N SER A 465 -30.14 9.52 3.58
CA SER A 465 -30.39 8.30 2.84
C SER A 465 -30.36 7.17 3.86
N ALA A 466 -31.45 6.39 4.01
CA ALA A 466 -31.29 5.03 4.51
C ALA A 466 -30.26 4.34 3.61
N GLU A 467 -29.34 3.54 4.12
CA GLU A 467 -28.52 2.75 3.21
C GLU A 467 -29.44 1.82 2.41
N PRO A 468 -29.59 1.97 1.08
CA PRO A 468 -29.82 0.78 0.30
C PRO A 468 -28.42 0.18 0.13
N THR A 469 -28.31 -1.13 0.30
CA THR A 469 -27.23 -1.91 -0.32
C THR A 469 -26.77 -1.25 -1.61
N LEU A 470 -25.46 -1.23 -1.88
CA LEU A 470 -24.80 -0.65 -3.06
C LEU A 470 -25.31 -1.16 -4.43
N GLN A 471 -26.49 -1.77 -4.51
CA GLN A 471 -27.28 -2.22 -5.67
C GLN A 471 -27.34 -1.25 -6.85
N ALA A 472 -27.06 0.04 -6.66
CA ALA A 472 -26.88 1.01 -7.74
C ALA A 472 -25.39 1.25 -7.98
N GLY A 473 -24.65 0.20 -8.39
CA GLY A 473 -23.34 0.29 -9.03
C GLY A 473 -22.32 1.18 -8.33
N PHE A 474 -21.64 0.66 -7.31
CA PHE A 474 -20.46 1.19 -6.61
C PHE A 474 -19.93 2.55 -7.10
N PRO A 475 -20.56 3.70 -6.82
CA PRO A 475 -20.05 4.97 -7.34
C PRO A 475 -18.71 5.30 -6.67
N LYS A 476 -17.85 6.03 -7.39
CA LYS A 476 -16.51 6.37 -6.88
C LYS A 476 -16.58 7.42 -5.79
N ALA A 477 -15.90 7.16 -4.68
CA ALA A 477 -15.72 8.16 -3.62
C ALA A 477 -14.61 9.18 -3.95
N GLY A 478 -13.76 8.87 -4.93
CA GLY A 478 -12.65 9.69 -5.41
C GLY A 478 -12.04 9.11 -6.70
N GLY A 479 -10.82 9.52 -7.01
CA GLY A 479 -10.03 8.99 -8.13
C GLY A 479 -9.57 7.55 -7.91
N THR A 480 -9.42 6.81 -9.01
CA THR A 480 -8.97 5.42 -9.04
C THR A 480 -7.93 5.18 -10.13
N CYS A 481 -7.15 4.11 -10.00
CA CYS A 481 -6.20 3.67 -11.02
C CYS A 481 -6.06 2.16 -11.04
N MET A 482 -5.41 1.64 -12.09
CA MET A 482 -5.11 0.20 -12.25
C MET A 482 -4.29 -0.39 -11.11
N GLU A 483 -3.50 0.41 -10.39
CA GLU A 483 -2.64 -0.07 -9.31
C GLU A 483 -3.29 -0.08 -7.92
N ASP A 484 -4.44 0.60 -7.73
CA ASP A 484 -5.17 0.60 -6.46
C ASP A 484 -5.32 -0.80 -5.82
N PRO A 485 -5.69 -1.85 -6.58
CA PRO A 485 -6.00 -3.16 -6.01
C PRO A 485 -4.80 -3.88 -5.40
N PHE A 486 -3.57 -3.50 -5.75
CA PHE A 486 -2.34 -4.17 -5.29
C PHE A 486 -1.91 -3.77 -3.88
N ARG A 487 -2.84 -3.25 -3.08
CA ARG A 487 -2.67 -2.97 -1.65
C ARG A 487 -3.52 -3.88 -0.78
N SER A 488 -4.29 -4.76 -1.41
CA SER A 488 -5.22 -5.72 -0.81
C SER A 488 -5.04 -7.09 -1.45
N ARG A 489 -5.72 -8.12 -0.91
CA ARG A 489 -5.65 -9.49 -1.45
C ARG A 489 -5.95 -9.51 -2.96
N PHE A 490 -5.04 -10.06 -3.75
CA PHE A 490 -5.26 -10.32 -5.17
C PHE A 490 -4.83 -11.72 -5.61
N VAL A 491 -5.42 -12.19 -6.70
CA VAL A 491 -5.09 -13.46 -7.36
C VAL A 491 -4.89 -13.22 -8.85
N ILE A 492 -3.75 -13.68 -9.38
CA ILE A 492 -3.42 -13.65 -10.80
C ILE A 492 -4.04 -14.87 -11.47
N VAL A 493 -4.89 -14.64 -12.46
CA VAL A 493 -5.51 -15.67 -13.28
C VAL A 493 -4.90 -15.62 -14.68
N LEU A 494 -4.05 -16.60 -14.98
CA LEU A 494 -3.39 -16.73 -16.27
C LEU A 494 -4.31 -17.38 -17.32
N PRO A 495 -4.04 -17.16 -18.62
CA PRO A 495 -4.76 -17.84 -19.70
C PRO A 495 -4.70 -19.36 -19.58
N GLU A 496 -5.78 -20.05 -19.96
CA GLU A 496 -5.83 -21.52 -19.93
C GLU A 496 -5.20 -22.18 -21.16
N ARG A 497 -5.12 -21.41 -22.24
CA ARG A 497 -4.68 -21.85 -23.57
C ARG A 497 -4.18 -20.65 -24.37
N ASP A 498 -3.44 -20.96 -25.42
CA ASP A 498 -3.11 -19.99 -26.47
C ASP A 498 -4.36 -19.65 -27.27
N GLY A 499 -4.43 -18.41 -27.74
CA GLY A 499 -5.52 -17.88 -28.56
C GLY A 499 -5.26 -18.05 -30.05
N SER A 500 -6.10 -17.39 -30.83
CA SER A 500 -5.98 -17.36 -32.29
C SER A 500 -4.89 -16.40 -32.80
N ASN A 501 -4.37 -15.51 -31.95
CA ASN A 501 -3.35 -14.53 -32.31
C ASN A 501 -2.02 -14.75 -31.55
N PRO A 502 -0.97 -15.23 -32.25
CA PRO A 502 0.33 -15.49 -31.62
C PRO A 502 1.05 -14.27 -31.07
N GLN A 503 0.83 -13.07 -31.63
CA GLN A 503 1.47 -11.84 -31.16
C GLN A 503 0.87 -11.39 -29.82
N VAL A 504 -0.46 -11.43 -29.70
CA VAL A 504 -1.16 -11.13 -28.43
C VAL A 504 -0.77 -12.15 -27.36
N ASP A 505 -0.74 -13.46 -27.70
CA ASP A 505 -0.33 -14.49 -26.76
C ASP A 505 1.11 -14.30 -26.26
N ALA A 506 2.03 -13.94 -27.16
CA ALA A 506 3.41 -13.66 -26.81
C ALA A 506 3.53 -12.45 -25.88
N TRP A 507 2.75 -11.38 -26.14
CA TRP A 507 2.70 -10.21 -25.29
C TRP A 507 2.13 -10.55 -23.90
N VAL A 508 0.99 -11.25 -23.82
CA VAL A 508 0.35 -11.65 -22.55
C VAL A 508 1.31 -12.51 -21.71
N LYS A 509 1.98 -13.49 -22.32
CA LYS A 509 2.96 -14.33 -21.62
C LYS A 509 4.14 -13.52 -21.09
N THR A 510 4.65 -12.58 -21.88
CA THR A 510 5.80 -11.75 -21.50
C THR A 510 5.43 -10.77 -20.38
N GLU A 511 4.34 -10.04 -20.51
CA GLU A 511 3.96 -9.00 -19.54
C GLU A 511 3.38 -9.58 -18.23
N SER A 512 2.67 -10.71 -18.28
CA SER A 512 2.25 -11.40 -17.05
C SER A 512 3.46 -11.93 -16.26
N ALA A 513 4.44 -12.51 -16.95
CA ALA A 513 5.69 -12.96 -16.33
C ALA A 513 6.51 -11.79 -15.78
N HIS A 514 6.59 -10.67 -16.52
CA HIS A 514 7.22 -9.43 -16.07
C HIS A 514 6.57 -8.93 -14.77
N PHE A 515 5.24 -8.80 -14.72
CA PHE A 515 4.54 -8.37 -13.51
C PHE A 515 4.81 -9.30 -12.32
N ILE A 516 4.73 -10.62 -12.51
CA ILE A 516 5.01 -11.61 -11.45
C ILE A 516 6.45 -11.46 -10.93
N GLN A 517 7.43 -11.34 -11.83
CA GLN A 517 8.83 -11.15 -11.46
C GLN A 517 9.04 -9.80 -10.75
N ARG A 518 8.39 -8.74 -11.23
CA ARG A 518 8.46 -7.40 -10.65
C ARG A 518 7.86 -7.35 -9.25
N TRP A 519 6.73 -8.02 -9.04
CA TRP A 519 6.10 -8.15 -7.73
C TRP A 519 7.06 -8.82 -6.72
N ARG A 520 7.69 -9.93 -7.11
CA ARG A 520 8.64 -10.64 -6.24
C ARG A 520 9.90 -9.84 -5.96
N SER A 521 10.50 -9.25 -6.99
CA SER A 521 11.79 -8.56 -6.87
C SER A 521 11.68 -7.19 -6.19
N LEU A 522 10.63 -6.41 -6.49
CA LEU A 522 10.42 -5.07 -5.94
C LEU A 522 9.49 -5.03 -4.73
N MET A 523 8.30 -5.65 -4.81
CA MET A 523 7.30 -5.67 -3.72
C MET A 523 7.52 -6.82 -2.73
N ARG A 524 8.54 -7.65 -2.97
CA ARG A 524 9.07 -8.65 -2.04
C ARG A 524 8.03 -9.65 -1.55
N GLY A 525 7.10 -10.05 -2.41
CA GLY A 525 6.10 -11.07 -2.09
C GLY A 525 5.89 -12.07 -3.20
N ASP A 526 5.35 -13.24 -2.86
CA ASP A 526 4.99 -14.27 -3.84
C ASP A 526 3.50 -14.11 -4.16
N PRO A 527 3.11 -13.66 -5.37
CA PRO A 527 1.71 -13.45 -5.69
C PRO A 527 1.00 -14.81 -5.82
N LEU A 528 -0.30 -14.82 -5.48
CA LEU A 528 -1.15 -15.99 -5.72
C LEU A 528 -1.45 -16.10 -7.22
N ILE A 529 -1.12 -17.24 -7.82
CA ILE A 529 -1.27 -17.49 -9.26
C ILE A 529 -2.13 -18.74 -9.46
N THR A 530 -3.03 -18.70 -10.44
CA THR A 530 -3.94 -19.79 -10.79
C THR A 530 -4.37 -19.70 -12.25
N THR A 531 -5.09 -20.72 -12.71
CA THR A 531 -5.93 -20.71 -13.92
C THR A 531 -7.41 -20.81 -13.55
N VAL A 532 -8.32 -20.58 -14.50
CA VAL A 532 -9.77 -20.73 -14.28
C VAL A 532 -10.13 -22.18 -13.95
N LYS A 533 -9.54 -23.13 -14.67
CA LYS A 533 -9.64 -24.57 -14.42
C LYS A 533 -9.27 -24.94 -12.98
N GLU A 534 -8.13 -24.46 -12.49
CA GLU A 534 -7.68 -24.74 -11.11
C GLU A 534 -8.62 -24.15 -10.05
N LEU A 535 -9.22 -22.98 -10.31
CA LEU A 535 -10.24 -22.39 -9.42
C LEU A 535 -11.51 -23.24 -9.37
N GLN A 536 -11.92 -23.82 -10.50
CA GLN A 536 -13.10 -24.68 -10.60
C GLN A 536 -12.87 -26.07 -9.99
N GLU A 537 -11.70 -26.66 -10.23
CA GLU A 537 -11.33 -28.00 -9.77
C GLU A 537 -10.84 -28.03 -8.30
N GLY A 538 -10.64 -26.86 -7.68
CA GLY A 538 -10.13 -26.74 -6.31
C GLY A 538 -8.62 -27.02 -6.18
N GLY A 539 -7.88 -26.91 -7.29
CA GLY A 539 -6.42 -27.08 -7.35
C GLY A 539 -5.62 -25.79 -7.11
N GLY A 540 -6.26 -24.62 -7.24
CA GLY A 540 -5.67 -23.29 -7.02
C GLY A 540 -5.86 -22.77 -5.59
N PRO A 541 -5.69 -21.44 -5.35
CA PRO A 541 -6.11 -20.79 -4.11
C PRO A 541 -7.55 -21.20 -3.77
N HIS A 542 -7.87 -21.31 -2.47
CA HIS A 542 -9.18 -21.83 -2.07
C HIS A 542 -10.29 -20.97 -2.74
N PRO A 543 -11.38 -21.55 -3.26
CA PRO A 543 -12.40 -20.78 -3.98
C PRO A 543 -13.00 -19.61 -3.19
N SER A 544 -12.98 -19.66 -1.84
CA SER A 544 -13.35 -18.52 -1.00
C SER A 544 -12.36 -17.35 -1.12
N ASP A 545 -11.07 -17.63 -1.25
CA ASP A 545 -10.02 -16.62 -1.37
C ASP A 545 -10.18 -15.85 -2.69
N ALA A 546 -10.42 -16.55 -3.79
CA ALA A 546 -10.65 -15.92 -5.10
C ALA A 546 -12.00 -15.16 -5.19
N ARG A 547 -13.01 -15.54 -4.39
CA ARG A 547 -14.28 -14.79 -4.30
C ARG A 547 -14.16 -13.49 -3.50
N GLN A 548 -13.20 -13.42 -2.59
CA GLN A 548 -12.97 -12.25 -1.73
C GLN A 548 -11.81 -11.36 -2.22
N ALA A 549 -10.96 -11.88 -3.10
CA ALA A 549 -9.83 -11.17 -3.69
C ALA A 549 -10.19 -10.34 -4.92
N THR A 550 -9.33 -9.36 -5.20
CA THR A 550 -9.17 -8.80 -6.55
C THR A 550 -8.71 -9.89 -7.52
N LEU A 551 -9.29 -9.93 -8.72
CA LEU A 551 -8.84 -10.82 -9.80
C LEU A 551 -8.01 -10.03 -10.81
N VAL A 552 -6.80 -10.50 -11.05
CA VAL A 552 -5.88 -9.96 -12.07
C VAL A 552 -5.92 -10.92 -13.25
N LEU A 553 -6.75 -10.61 -14.24
CA LEU A 553 -7.03 -11.46 -15.39
C LEU A 553 -6.06 -11.12 -16.53
N TRP A 554 -5.31 -12.11 -16.99
CA TRP A 554 -4.45 -12.01 -18.16
C TRP A 554 -5.04 -12.80 -19.33
N GLY A 555 -4.91 -12.25 -20.54
CA GLY A 555 -5.39 -12.85 -21.79
C GLY A 555 -6.41 -12.00 -22.55
N THR A 556 -7.17 -12.70 -23.37
CA THR A 556 -8.30 -12.21 -24.17
C THR A 556 -9.58 -12.99 -23.77
N PRO A 557 -10.78 -12.56 -24.20
CA PRO A 557 -11.99 -13.36 -24.04
C PRO A 557 -11.88 -14.81 -24.57
N GLU A 558 -11.06 -15.06 -25.59
CA GLU A 558 -10.86 -16.40 -26.16
C GLU A 558 -10.03 -17.33 -25.26
N THR A 559 -9.07 -16.75 -24.52
CA THR A 559 -8.01 -17.48 -23.80
C THR A 559 -8.24 -17.57 -22.30
N ASN A 560 -9.07 -16.67 -21.75
CA ASN A 560 -9.43 -16.61 -20.35
C ASN A 560 -10.96 -16.42 -20.20
N PRO A 561 -11.70 -17.47 -19.81
CA PRO A 561 -13.16 -17.42 -19.69
C PRO A 561 -13.68 -16.32 -18.75
N LEU A 562 -12.93 -15.95 -17.71
CA LEU A 562 -13.34 -14.87 -16.81
C LEU A 562 -13.26 -13.48 -17.46
N ILE A 563 -12.46 -13.33 -18.52
CA ILE A 563 -12.44 -12.11 -19.34
C ILE A 563 -13.68 -12.10 -20.24
N ALA A 564 -14.08 -13.23 -20.84
CA ALA A 564 -15.32 -13.31 -21.61
C ALA A 564 -16.54 -12.95 -20.72
N ASP A 565 -16.60 -13.51 -19.52
CA ASP A 565 -17.63 -13.23 -18.51
C ASP A 565 -17.74 -11.74 -18.14
N LEU A 566 -16.64 -10.97 -18.22
CA LEU A 566 -16.68 -9.51 -17.96
C LEU A 566 -17.57 -8.77 -18.96
N PHE A 567 -17.59 -9.26 -20.21
CA PHE A 567 -18.37 -8.67 -21.30
C PHE A 567 -19.73 -9.34 -21.48
N GLU A 568 -19.95 -10.52 -20.87
CA GLU A 568 -21.21 -11.28 -20.88
C GLU A 568 -21.64 -11.72 -19.45
N PRO A 569 -21.91 -10.77 -18.52
CA PRO A 569 -21.99 -11.03 -17.07
C PRO A 569 -23.12 -11.96 -16.62
N ASP A 570 -24.19 -12.11 -17.41
CA ASP A 570 -25.35 -12.96 -17.07
C ASP A 570 -25.00 -14.47 -17.05
N SER A 571 -23.81 -14.85 -17.49
CA SER A 571 -23.38 -16.24 -17.65
C SER A 571 -22.37 -16.75 -16.59
N SER A 572 -21.84 -15.88 -15.73
CA SER A 572 -20.70 -16.22 -14.88
C SER A 572 -21.05 -16.67 -13.45
N PRO A 573 -20.49 -17.79 -12.95
CA PRO A 573 -20.58 -18.17 -11.55
C PRO A 573 -19.57 -17.42 -10.64
N PHE A 574 -18.65 -16.64 -11.21
CA PHE A 574 -17.59 -15.94 -10.47
C PHE A 574 -17.66 -14.41 -10.60
N MET A 575 -18.38 -13.91 -11.60
CA MET A 575 -18.54 -12.49 -11.90
C MET A 575 -19.99 -12.09 -11.68
N THR A 576 -20.25 -11.39 -10.57
CA THR A 576 -21.46 -10.60 -10.41
C THR A 576 -21.02 -9.14 -10.45
N SER A 577 -20.84 -8.55 -11.62
CA SER A 577 -20.75 -7.08 -11.68
C SER A 577 -22.18 -6.54 -11.63
N GLN A 578 -22.42 -5.53 -10.78
CA GLN A 578 -23.71 -4.83 -10.78
C GLN A 578 -23.83 -3.83 -11.95
N GLN A 579 -22.74 -3.64 -12.70
CA GLN A 579 -22.62 -2.72 -13.82
C GLN A 579 -21.99 -3.45 -15.00
N ALA A 580 -22.52 -3.22 -16.19
CA ALA A 580 -21.88 -3.64 -17.43
C ALA A 580 -20.54 -2.92 -17.59
N PHE A 581 -19.50 -3.66 -17.98
CA PHE A 581 -18.22 -3.06 -18.32
C PHE A 581 -18.37 -2.20 -19.58
N PRO A 582 -17.93 -0.91 -19.60
CA PRO A 582 -18.26 0.04 -20.67
C PRO A 582 -17.35 -0.10 -21.89
N ALA A 583 -17.14 -1.33 -22.36
CA ALA A 583 -16.39 -1.66 -23.56
C ALA A 583 -16.87 -3.01 -24.13
N SER A 584 -16.48 -3.33 -25.36
CA SER A 584 -16.63 -4.67 -25.94
C SER A 584 -15.29 -5.17 -26.48
N TRP A 585 -15.07 -6.48 -26.39
CA TRP A 585 -13.89 -7.12 -26.94
C TRP A 585 -14.28 -8.46 -27.57
N ASP A 586 -14.09 -8.59 -28.89
CA ASP A 586 -14.24 -9.83 -29.62
C ASP A 586 -12.92 -10.23 -30.33
N ALA A 587 -12.97 -11.29 -31.15
CA ALA A 587 -11.78 -11.79 -31.84
C ALA A 587 -11.25 -10.85 -32.96
N GLN A 588 -12.02 -9.84 -33.37
CA GLN A 588 -11.64 -8.88 -34.41
C GLN A 588 -11.29 -7.51 -33.84
N GLN A 589 -12.04 -7.03 -32.85
CA GLN A 589 -11.95 -5.65 -32.38
C GLN A 589 -12.15 -5.47 -30.87
N ILE A 590 -11.57 -4.39 -30.37
CA ILE A 590 -11.81 -3.79 -29.06
C ILE A 590 -12.51 -2.46 -29.30
N THR A 591 -13.65 -2.23 -28.66
CA THR A 591 -14.37 -0.96 -28.71
C THR A 591 -14.50 -0.37 -27.31
N ILE A 592 -13.97 0.83 -27.11
CA ILE A 592 -14.09 1.61 -25.86
C ILE A 592 -14.13 3.10 -26.20
N ALA A 593 -14.92 3.89 -25.46
CA ALA A 593 -15.07 5.33 -25.69
C ALA A 593 -15.35 5.71 -27.16
N HIS A 594 -16.25 4.96 -27.83
CA HIS A 594 -16.64 5.14 -29.23
C HIS A 594 -15.47 5.03 -30.25
N ARG A 595 -14.37 4.37 -29.88
CA ARG A 595 -13.23 4.10 -30.76
C ARG A 595 -13.04 2.59 -30.92
N ASP A 596 -12.73 2.18 -32.15
CA ASP A 596 -12.45 0.79 -32.50
C ASP A 596 -10.95 0.58 -32.71
N PHE A 597 -10.44 -0.50 -32.14
CA PHE A 597 -9.04 -0.94 -32.24
C PHE A 597 -9.01 -2.39 -32.70
N LYS A 598 -8.00 -2.77 -33.48
CA LYS A 598 -7.89 -4.17 -33.95
C LYS A 598 -7.40 -5.07 -32.82
N ALA A 599 -8.14 -6.14 -32.54
CA ALA A 599 -7.80 -7.10 -31.49
C ALA A 599 -6.52 -7.91 -31.78
N ASP A 600 -6.01 -7.85 -33.02
CA ASP A 600 -4.79 -8.55 -33.43
C ASP A 600 -3.49 -7.80 -33.11
N THR A 601 -3.59 -6.52 -32.81
CA THR A 601 -2.45 -5.59 -32.59
C THR A 601 -2.62 -4.74 -31.35
N HIS A 602 -3.79 -4.80 -30.70
CA HIS A 602 -4.10 -4.03 -29.50
C HIS A 602 -4.62 -4.91 -28.37
N VAL A 603 -4.35 -4.49 -27.14
CA VAL A 603 -4.83 -5.13 -25.91
C VAL A 603 -5.47 -4.10 -24.99
N LEU A 604 -6.56 -4.49 -24.33
CA LEU A 604 -7.23 -3.66 -23.34
C LEU A 604 -6.65 -3.94 -21.94
N CYS A 605 -6.20 -2.87 -21.28
CA CYS A 605 -5.84 -2.84 -19.87
C CYS A 605 -6.92 -2.06 -19.10
N ALA A 606 -7.36 -2.56 -17.94
CA ALA A 606 -8.40 -1.89 -17.16
C ALA A 606 -8.39 -2.27 -15.68
N SER A 607 -8.94 -1.42 -14.81
CA SER A 607 -9.46 -1.81 -13.50
C SER A 607 -10.92 -1.41 -13.35
N PHE A 608 -11.74 -2.32 -12.82
CA PHE A 608 -13.19 -2.14 -12.73
C PHE A 608 -13.75 -2.77 -11.44
N PRO A 609 -14.80 -2.20 -10.82
CA PRO A 609 -15.40 -2.76 -9.62
C PRO A 609 -15.96 -4.16 -9.87
N ARG A 610 -15.77 -5.04 -8.89
CA ARG A 610 -16.37 -6.37 -8.83
C ARG A 610 -17.23 -6.43 -7.57
N ALA A 611 -18.47 -6.93 -7.65
CA ALA A 611 -19.22 -7.17 -6.42
C ALA A 611 -18.60 -8.39 -5.71
N THR A 612 -17.83 -8.14 -4.65
CA THR A 612 -17.39 -9.16 -3.72
C THR A 612 -18.17 -9.01 -2.40
N THR A 613 -18.30 -10.09 -1.63
CA THR A 613 -18.73 -9.97 -0.23
C THR A 613 -17.71 -9.09 0.48
N HIS A 614 -18.14 -7.94 0.99
CA HIS A 614 -17.34 -6.90 1.64
C HIS A 614 -16.20 -7.52 2.46
N PRO A 615 -14.95 -7.59 1.94
CA PRO A 615 -13.86 -8.13 2.73
C PRO A 615 -13.49 -7.03 3.74
N ASP A 616 -13.66 -7.33 5.03
CA ASP A 616 -12.96 -6.57 6.05
C ASP A 616 -11.46 -6.71 5.75
N SER A 617 -10.75 -5.60 5.57
CA SER A 617 -9.31 -5.64 5.33
C SER A 617 -8.58 -6.24 6.54
N GLY A 618 -9.23 -6.32 7.71
CA GLY A 618 -8.65 -6.77 8.96
C GLY A 618 -7.55 -5.84 9.50
N ILE A 619 -7.19 -4.80 8.74
CA ILE A 619 -6.17 -3.80 9.06
C ILE A 619 -6.90 -2.61 9.68
N LYS A 620 -6.50 -2.23 10.89
CA LYS A 620 -7.18 -1.17 11.64
C LYS A 620 -7.02 0.17 10.91
N GLY A 621 -8.13 0.90 10.77
CA GLY A 621 -8.14 2.22 10.13
C GLY A 621 -8.19 2.19 8.60
N LEU A 622 -8.13 1.01 7.98
CA LEU A 622 -8.47 0.86 6.56
C LEU A 622 -9.95 0.53 6.42
N PHE A 623 -10.62 1.35 5.61
CA PHE A 623 -11.99 1.11 5.22
C PHE A 623 -12.05 -0.08 4.27
N PRO A 624 -13.09 -0.94 4.34
CA PRO A 624 -13.01 -2.19 3.63
C PRO A 624 -13.18 -1.95 2.14
N GLU A 625 -12.32 -2.60 1.36
CA GLU A 625 -12.16 -2.37 -0.06
C GLU A 625 -13.02 -3.35 -0.85
N TRP A 626 -13.70 -2.86 -1.88
CA TRP A 626 -14.35 -3.74 -2.82
C TRP A 626 -13.30 -4.50 -3.62
N GLY A 627 -13.55 -5.79 -3.87
CA GLY A 627 -12.72 -6.51 -4.84
C GLY A 627 -12.83 -5.83 -6.20
N ARG A 628 -11.75 -5.86 -6.97
CA ARG A 628 -11.73 -5.32 -8.33
C ARG A 628 -11.38 -6.42 -9.33
N ILE A 629 -11.70 -6.15 -10.60
CA ILE A 629 -11.08 -6.83 -11.73
C ILE A 629 -9.96 -5.93 -12.22
N VAL A 630 -8.82 -6.53 -12.54
CA VAL A 630 -7.69 -5.91 -13.21
C VAL A 630 -7.43 -6.72 -14.47
N LEU A 631 -7.44 -6.09 -15.63
CA LEU A 631 -7.31 -6.73 -16.93
C LEU A 631 -5.95 -6.40 -17.54
N ASN A 632 -5.16 -7.43 -17.87
CA ASN A 632 -3.90 -7.36 -18.62
C ASN A 632 -2.86 -6.35 -18.09
N THR A 633 -2.85 -6.10 -16.79
CA THR A 633 -1.95 -5.09 -16.20
C THR A 633 -1.58 -5.46 -14.76
N GLY A 634 -0.59 -4.75 -14.25
CA GLY A 634 0.04 -4.94 -12.95
C GLY A 634 0.53 -3.62 -12.38
N LEU A 635 1.76 -3.61 -11.85
CA LEU A 635 2.48 -2.36 -11.61
C LEU A 635 2.73 -1.66 -12.96
N THR A 636 2.29 -0.42 -13.08
CA THR A 636 2.36 0.34 -14.34
C THR A 636 3.62 1.20 -14.42
N PHE A 637 4.24 1.52 -13.28
CA PHE A 637 5.63 1.98 -13.28
C PHE A 637 6.59 0.81 -13.45
N ARG A 638 7.60 1.03 -14.29
CA ARG A 638 8.61 0.05 -14.71
C ARG A 638 10.02 0.47 -14.31
N GLU A 639 11.02 -0.30 -14.71
CA GLU A 639 12.42 -0.17 -14.29
C GLU A 639 13.00 1.24 -14.47
N ALA A 640 12.62 2.00 -15.51
CA ALA A 640 13.12 3.36 -15.71
C ALA A 640 12.74 4.34 -14.58
N HIS A 641 11.73 3.98 -13.79
CA HIS A 641 11.24 4.74 -12.64
C HIS A 641 12.00 4.42 -11.35
N ASP A 642 12.84 3.39 -11.31
CA ASP A 642 13.57 2.98 -10.12
C ASP A 642 14.62 3.99 -9.67
N ARG A 643 15.02 4.91 -10.55
CA ARG A 643 15.98 5.98 -10.22
C ARG A 643 15.54 6.83 -9.02
N THR A 644 14.24 6.92 -8.71
CA THR A 644 13.71 7.65 -7.55
C THR A 644 12.32 7.18 -7.14
N ASN A 645 12.06 7.04 -5.83
CA ASN A 645 10.73 6.67 -5.33
C ASN A 645 9.63 7.71 -5.64
N SER A 646 10.02 8.94 -5.96
CA SER A 646 9.08 9.96 -6.44
C SER A 646 8.50 9.65 -7.82
N LEU A 647 9.08 8.73 -8.60
CA LEU A 647 8.57 8.33 -9.92
C LEU A 647 7.82 6.99 -9.91
N GLN A 648 7.91 6.24 -8.82
CA GLN A 648 7.16 5.00 -8.58
C GLN A 648 5.70 5.32 -8.19
N ASN A 649 4.98 5.98 -9.09
CA ASN A 649 3.55 6.25 -9.01
C ASN A 649 2.84 5.54 -10.16
N PRO A 650 1.51 5.35 -10.08
CA PRO A 650 0.74 4.84 -11.20
C PRO A 650 0.95 5.67 -12.48
N LYS A 651 1.06 4.96 -13.59
CA LYS A 651 1.31 5.47 -14.94
C LYS A 651 0.10 5.34 -15.84
N LEU A 652 -0.79 4.39 -15.58
CA LEU A 652 -2.03 4.23 -16.34
C LEU A 652 -3.27 4.55 -15.48
N PRO A 653 -4.29 5.22 -16.06
CA PRO A 653 -5.54 5.55 -15.39
C PRO A 653 -6.42 4.30 -15.26
N ASP A 654 -7.75 4.43 -15.24
CA ASP A 654 -8.62 3.25 -15.05
C ASP A 654 -8.65 2.30 -16.23
N TRP A 655 -8.46 2.81 -17.46
CA TRP A 655 -8.41 2.01 -18.66
C TRP A 655 -7.37 2.55 -19.66
N ALA A 656 -6.78 1.65 -20.43
CA ALA A 656 -5.87 1.98 -21.51
C ALA A 656 -5.95 0.92 -22.61
N VAL A 657 -5.80 1.34 -23.86
CA VAL A 657 -5.59 0.46 -25.02
C VAL A 657 -4.13 0.60 -25.45
N LEU A 658 -3.41 -0.51 -25.42
CA LEU A 658 -2.01 -0.58 -25.83
C LEU A 658 -1.89 -1.13 -27.24
N ASP A 659 -1.16 -0.44 -28.11
CA ASP A 659 -0.66 -0.98 -29.38
C ASP A 659 0.63 -1.77 -29.09
N ILE A 660 0.54 -3.09 -29.30
CA ILE A 660 1.60 -4.06 -29.01
C ILE A 660 2.47 -4.38 -30.22
N THR A 661 2.30 -3.64 -31.32
CA THR A 661 3.28 -3.65 -32.43
C THR A 661 4.56 -2.92 -32.06
N GLN A 662 4.47 -2.00 -31.10
CA GLN A 662 5.62 -1.47 -30.38
C GLN A 662 5.93 -2.39 -29.20
N PRO A 663 7.15 -2.95 -29.10
CA PRO A 663 7.53 -3.79 -27.97
C PRO A 663 7.52 -2.99 -26.67
N SER A 664 7.33 -3.69 -25.54
CA SER A 664 7.49 -3.11 -24.22
C SER A 664 8.94 -2.68 -23.96
N ASP A 665 9.11 -1.70 -23.09
CA ASP A 665 10.41 -1.19 -22.66
C ASP A 665 10.42 -0.87 -21.15
N GLY A 666 11.45 -0.16 -20.68
CA GLY A 666 11.59 0.22 -19.28
C GLY A 666 10.61 1.28 -18.79
N GLU A 667 9.79 1.87 -19.68
CA GLU A 667 8.82 2.93 -19.38
C GLU A 667 7.38 2.43 -19.55
N SER A 668 7.08 1.62 -20.56
CA SER A 668 5.70 1.14 -20.85
C SER A 668 5.62 -0.32 -21.32
N ALA A 669 4.47 -0.97 -21.11
CA ALA A 669 4.15 -2.32 -21.58
C ALA A 669 3.81 -2.38 -23.10
N GLY A 670 3.82 -1.24 -23.78
CA GLY A 670 3.45 -1.07 -25.19
C GLY A 670 3.15 0.40 -25.47
N LYS A 671 2.82 0.75 -26.70
CA LYS A 671 2.43 2.13 -27.01
C LYS A 671 1.03 2.41 -26.48
N VAL A 672 0.87 3.40 -25.60
CA VAL A 672 -0.46 3.82 -25.14
C VAL A 672 -1.17 4.58 -26.28
N GLU A 673 -2.15 3.94 -26.92
CA GLU A 673 -2.91 4.50 -28.04
C GLU A 673 -4.14 5.30 -27.57
N ALA A 674 -4.71 4.90 -26.43
CA ALA A 674 -5.78 5.60 -25.73
C ALA A 674 -5.73 5.25 -24.23
N ALA A 675 -6.03 6.21 -23.36
CA ALA A 675 -6.18 5.96 -21.93
C ALA A 675 -6.98 7.10 -21.30
N ASP A 676 -7.86 6.77 -20.35
CA ASP A 676 -8.62 7.75 -19.58
C ASP A 676 -9.14 7.16 -18.26
N PHE A 677 -9.78 8.02 -17.46
CA PHE A 677 -10.50 7.62 -16.25
C PHE A 677 -11.97 7.33 -16.57
N PHE A 678 -12.57 6.43 -15.80
CA PHE A 678 -14.03 6.37 -15.77
C PHE A 678 -14.59 7.49 -14.88
N ASP A 679 -15.81 7.93 -15.19
CA ASP A 679 -16.53 8.89 -14.36
C ASP A 679 -16.91 8.32 -12.97
N ALA A 680 -17.60 9.11 -12.15
CA ALA A 680 -18.02 8.69 -10.81
C ALA A 680 -18.99 7.48 -10.79
N HIS A 681 -19.53 7.08 -11.95
CA HIS A 681 -20.44 5.94 -12.13
C HIS A 681 -19.82 4.83 -12.99
N TRP A 682 -18.50 4.85 -13.15
CA TRP A 682 -17.74 3.86 -13.92
C TRP A 682 -18.11 3.81 -15.41
N GLN A 683 -18.55 4.95 -15.98
CA GLN A 683 -18.81 5.09 -17.42
C GLN A 683 -17.62 5.78 -18.12
N VAL A 684 -17.47 5.49 -19.41
CA VAL A 684 -16.55 6.26 -20.27
C VAL A 684 -17.13 7.67 -20.51
N PRO A 685 -16.34 8.74 -20.34
CA PRO A 685 -16.80 10.12 -20.55
C PRO A 685 -17.27 10.46 -21.97
#